data_AF-A0A143ZIY8-F1
#
_entry.id   AF-A0A143ZIY8-F1
#
_cell.length_a   1.000
_cell.length_b   1.000
_cell.length_c   1.000
_cell.angle_alpha   90.00
_cell.angle_beta   90.00
_cell.angle_gamma   90.00
#
_symmetry.space_group_name_H-M   'P 1'
#
loop_
_entity.id
_entity.type
_entity.pdbx_description
1 polymer ?
#
loop_
_entity_poly.entity_id
_entity_poly.type
_entity_poly.pdbx_seq_one_letter_code
_entity_poly.pdbx_strand_id
1 'polypeptide(L)'
;MANAQDFRLENSWHPIAGEDCGGFVFTLFNLSDAPISGFKLAYTSLTRVMDNPACDNATFLMRNANFHQFAPPEGFVLSPGGSWRFTVSGLWRPAKHRTDGAKSAYLTLDDGRHVPVDVDDLLLGGRPAEPAPDLLPKGEVTEPFYLLPWPKAASLAAGETVPVALYPAEGTGVEDLKAISTVIALYRRLFKVGHVPLSLAPVHEGRALEFRQAADLGAEGYRLDFGDVVTLTHGGTAGRQYGLTALAQMLHGARTEKAVFRFPSTGEISDAPRYVWRGCHLDVSRQFYPVADVNRLIDILAWHRMNVFHWHLSDDEAWRLEIKAYPTLTTLGVLRGPDEPMLPQLGNGAAPVGGFYSQEDVKAIVAHALALHVEVVPEIDIPGHSTATLVALPELADGQEAPDSYRSVQGFPNNALNPAVEETYVFLGKVFDEMVTLFPSKLLHIGGDEVASNTWMASPLARKLMTEECIEGTFGLQSYFMKRIQQMLSERGRRLAGWDEVSHGGGVDPKGTLLMAWQKPEVGVELARQGYDVVMTPGQAYYLDMVQDEAFQEPGASWAGTVPPEHTYTYEAVGDFPEELQARMRGVQACIWSEHFLNRDYFNHLVFPRLAAIAEAAWTPRERKDWQRFAALAPLSPKL
;
A
#
# COMPACT_ATOMS: atom_id res chain seq x y z
N MET A 1 -19.19 22.14 25.39
CA MET A 1 -18.46 21.77 24.17
C MET A 1 -19.20 20.58 23.61
N ALA A 2 -19.68 20.66 22.36
CA ALA A 2 -20.38 19.53 21.77
C ALA A 2 -19.38 18.38 21.58
N ASN A 3 -19.72 17.18 22.05
CA ASN A 3 -18.88 15.99 21.97
C ASN A 3 -19.26 15.17 20.73
N ALA A 4 -18.40 14.29 20.23
CA ALA A 4 -18.72 13.45 19.06
C ALA A 4 -20.00 12.61 19.22
N GLN A 5 -20.34 12.28 20.46
CA GLN A 5 -21.56 11.54 20.83
C GLN A 5 -22.86 12.34 20.68
N ASP A 6 -22.78 13.64 20.40
CA ASP A 6 -23.94 14.52 20.29
C ASP A 6 -24.67 14.40 18.95
N PHE A 7 -24.00 13.87 17.92
CA PHE A 7 -24.57 13.72 16.59
C PHE A 7 -24.17 12.40 15.95
N ARG A 8 -25.13 11.74 15.31
CA ARG A 8 -24.91 10.46 14.62
C ARG A 8 -25.51 10.48 13.23
N LEU A 9 -24.75 10.01 12.24
CA LEU A 9 -25.18 9.85 10.86
C LEU A 9 -25.32 8.36 10.55
N GLU A 10 -26.55 7.93 10.34
CA GLU A 10 -26.83 6.63 9.73
C GLU A 10 -26.97 6.79 8.22
N ASN A 11 -26.48 5.82 7.46
CA ASN A 11 -26.63 5.78 6.02
C ASN A 11 -27.01 4.40 5.48
N SER A 12 -27.86 4.39 4.46
CA SER A 12 -28.22 3.16 3.73
C SER A 12 -28.23 3.37 2.23
N TRP A 13 -27.92 2.32 1.49
CA TRP A 13 -28.01 2.29 0.03
C TRP A 13 -29.24 1.51 -0.41
N HIS A 14 -29.91 1.96 -1.46
CA HIS A 14 -31.02 1.26 -2.09
C HIS A 14 -30.91 1.30 -3.62
N PRO A 15 -31.35 0.24 -4.32
CA PRO A 15 -31.46 0.28 -5.77
C PRO A 15 -32.60 1.23 -6.18
N ILE A 16 -32.41 1.93 -7.30
CA ILE A 16 -33.44 2.77 -7.92
C ILE A 16 -33.79 2.16 -9.26
N ALA A 17 -35.08 1.93 -9.51
CA ALA A 17 -35.52 1.27 -10.74
C ALA A 17 -35.14 2.11 -11.97
N GLY A 18 -34.39 1.51 -12.90
CA GLY A 18 -33.90 2.20 -14.09
C GLY A 18 -32.60 2.97 -13.92
N GLU A 19 -32.00 2.95 -12.73
CA GLU A 19 -30.66 3.50 -12.47
C GLU A 19 -29.69 2.40 -12.01
N ASP A 20 -28.52 2.33 -12.63
CA ASP A 20 -27.53 1.26 -12.34
C ASP A 20 -26.83 1.44 -10.98
N CYS A 21 -26.78 2.67 -10.46
CA CYS A 21 -25.97 3.02 -9.29
C CYS A 21 -26.76 3.18 -7.98
N GLY A 22 -28.09 3.25 -8.06
CA GLY A 22 -28.97 3.42 -6.90
C GLY A 22 -28.80 4.78 -6.20
N GLY A 23 -29.22 4.85 -4.94
CA GLY A 23 -29.18 6.08 -4.14
C GLY A 23 -28.90 5.83 -2.66
N PHE A 24 -28.53 6.90 -1.96
CA PHE A 24 -28.33 6.91 -0.53
C PHE A 24 -29.53 7.50 0.20
N VAL A 25 -29.77 6.98 1.40
CA VAL A 25 -30.57 7.61 2.43
C VAL A 25 -29.64 7.93 3.59
N PHE A 26 -29.67 9.17 4.03
CA PHE A 26 -28.96 9.64 5.21
C PHE A 26 -29.95 10.04 6.30
N THR A 27 -29.66 9.71 7.55
CA THR A 27 -30.41 10.15 8.72
C THR A 27 -29.44 10.69 9.76
N LEU A 28 -29.45 12.01 9.96
CA LEU A 28 -28.68 12.69 10.99
C LEU A 28 -29.52 12.84 12.25
N PHE A 29 -29.07 12.29 13.37
CA PHE A 29 -29.69 12.43 14.68
C PHE A 29 -29.01 13.51 15.51
N ASN A 30 -29.80 14.32 16.20
CA ASN A 30 -29.31 15.23 17.25
C ASN A 30 -29.55 14.58 18.62
N LEU A 31 -28.47 14.12 19.24
CA LEU A 31 -28.45 13.51 20.57
C LEU A 31 -28.00 14.49 21.65
N SER A 32 -27.69 15.74 21.28
CA SER A 32 -27.38 16.82 22.22
C SER A 32 -28.62 17.32 22.97
N ASP A 33 -28.41 18.25 23.91
CA ASP A 33 -29.45 18.91 24.68
C ASP A 33 -29.98 20.20 24.03
N ALA A 34 -29.42 20.62 22.89
CA ALA A 34 -29.74 21.89 22.24
C ALA A 34 -30.23 21.70 20.79
N PRO A 35 -31.21 22.51 20.33
CA PRO A 35 -31.58 22.54 18.92
C PRO A 35 -30.47 23.19 18.09
N ILE A 36 -30.31 22.73 16.85
CA ILE A 36 -29.43 23.38 15.86
C ILE A 36 -30.21 23.76 14.61
N SER A 37 -29.80 24.84 13.95
CA SER A 37 -30.38 25.34 12.70
C SER A 37 -29.29 25.95 11.83
N GLY A 38 -29.54 26.08 10.52
CA GLY A 38 -28.57 26.70 9.60
C GLY A 38 -27.25 25.93 9.45
N PHE A 39 -27.19 24.68 9.93
CA PHE A 39 -26.01 23.85 9.86
C PHE A 39 -25.82 23.24 8.47
N LYS A 40 -24.59 22.83 8.17
CA LYS A 40 -24.22 22.04 6.98
C LYS A 40 -23.67 20.70 7.43
N LEU A 41 -24.07 19.62 6.78
CA LEU A 41 -23.48 18.29 6.97
C LEU A 41 -22.41 18.08 5.91
N ALA A 42 -21.18 17.81 6.35
CA ALA A 42 -20.12 17.33 5.49
C ALA A 42 -19.84 15.85 5.80
N TYR A 43 -19.56 15.06 4.76
CA TYR A 43 -19.10 13.68 4.92
C TYR A 43 -18.07 13.32 3.84
N THR A 44 -17.30 12.26 4.09
CA THR A 44 -16.43 11.67 3.06
C THR A 44 -16.92 10.29 2.63
N SER A 45 -16.89 10.00 1.34
CA SER A 45 -17.27 8.71 0.76
C SER A 45 -16.57 8.48 -0.57
N LEU A 46 -16.14 7.24 -0.83
CA LEU A 46 -15.61 6.85 -2.14
C LEU A 46 -16.72 6.65 -3.18
N THR A 47 -17.94 6.32 -2.75
CA THR A 47 -19.09 6.32 -3.64
C THR A 47 -19.62 7.74 -3.75
N ARG A 48 -19.09 8.44 -4.76
CA ARG A 48 -19.37 9.84 -4.98
C ARG A 48 -20.75 10.05 -5.59
N VAL A 49 -21.42 11.10 -5.15
CA VAL A 49 -22.59 11.65 -5.86
C VAL A 49 -22.13 12.35 -7.14
N MET A 50 -22.97 12.34 -8.18
CA MET A 50 -22.74 13.07 -9.42
C MET A 50 -22.83 14.59 -9.22
N ASP A 51 -22.45 15.36 -10.24
CA ASP A 51 -22.65 16.80 -10.20
C ASP A 51 -24.15 17.10 -10.38
N ASN A 52 -24.71 17.90 -9.46
CA ASN A 52 -26.16 18.18 -9.37
C ASN A 52 -27.01 16.92 -9.12
N PRO A 53 -26.76 16.17 -8.03
CA PRO A 53 -27.55 14.99 -7.72
C PRO A 53 -28.99 15.40 -7.37
N ALA A 54 -29.96 14.55 -7.70
CA ALA A 54 -31.32 14.77 -7.25
C ALA A 54 -31.41 14.45 -5.75
N CYS A 55 -31.89 15.43 -4.99
CA CYS A 55 -31.98 15.34 -3.54
C CYS A 55 -33.43 15.55 -3.10
N ASP A 56 -33.89 14.75 -2.13
CA ASP A 56 -35.13 14.99 -1.41
C ASP A 56 -34.80 15.46 0.01
N ASN A 57 -35.50 16.49 0.48
CA ASN A 57 -35.32 17.09 1.80
C ASN A 57 -33.88 17.54 2.12
N ALA A 58 -33.09 17.88 1.10
CA ALA A 58 -31.74 18.42 1.23
C ALA A 58 -31.37 19.31 0.03
N THR A 59 -30.40 20.20 0.22
CA THR A 59 -29.72 20.93 -0.85
C THR A 59 -28.28 20.45 -0.94
N PHE A 60 -27.88 19.97 -2.11
CA PHE A 60 -26.48 19.68 -2.41
C PHE A 60 -25.70 21.00 -2.54
N LEU A 61 -24.60 21.13 -1.79
CA LEU A 61 -23.80 22.35 -1.79
C LEU A 61 -22.57 22.20 -2.66
N MET A 62 -21.78 21.14 -2.43
CA MET A 62 -20.56 20.89 -3.17
C MET A 62 -20.06 19.46 -3.04
N ARG A 63 -19.19 19.10 -3.99
CA ARG A 63 -18.33 17.92 -3.95
C ARG A 63 -16.91 18.33 -4.33
N ASN A 64 -15.92 17.78 -3.63
CA ASN A 64 -14.51 17.85 -4.03
C ASN A 64 -13.89 16.47 -3.80
N ALA A 65 -13.61 15.75 -4.89
CA ALA A 65 -13.21 14.34 -4.84
C ALA A 65 -14.19 13.50 -3.97
N ASN A 66 -13.71 12.98 -2.84
CA ASN A 66 -14.49 12.15 -1.91
C ASN A 66 -15.21 12.94 -0.82
N PHE A 67 -15.06 14.27 -0.77
CA PHE A 67 -15.76 15.17 0.14
C PHE A 67 -17.12 15.59 -0.43
N HIS A 68 -18.17 15.56 0.39
CA HIS A 68 -19.52 15.99 0.04
C HIS A 68 -20.09 16.91 1.11
N GLN A 69 -20.87 17.90 0.71
CA GLN A 69 -21.55 18.80 1.65
C GLN A 69 -23.02 19.05 1.26
N PHE A 70 -23.90 18.99 2.25
CA PHE A 70 -25.34 19.18 2.12
C PHE A 70 -25.87 20.13 3.20
N ALA A 71 -26.97 20.80 2.91
CA ALA A 71 -27.76 21.57 3.87
C ALA A 71 -29.19 21.05 3.95
N PRO A 72 -29.85 21.15 5.13
CA PRO A 72 -31.28 20.96 5.23
C PRO A 72 -32.06 22.09 4.54
N PRO A 73 -33.37 21.94 4.32
CA PRO A 73 -34.21 23.02 3.80
C PRO A 73 -34.11 24.30 4.65
N GLU A 74 -34.29 25.45 4.01
CA GLU A 74 -34.24 26.74 4.70
C GLU A 74 -35.24 26.79 5.89
N GLY A 75 -34.78 27.29 7.02
CA GLY A 75 -35.57 27.37 8.26
C GLY A 75 -35.73 26.05 9.02
N PHE A 76 -35.13 24.94 8.55
CA PHE A 76 -35.14 23.69 9.29
C PHE A 76 -34.39 23.79 10.63
N VAL A 77 -35.00 23.23 11.67
CA VAL A 77 -34.44 23.16 13.03
C VAL A 77 -34.40 21.70 13.46
N LEU A 78 -33.21 21.19 13.76
CA LEU A 78 -33.02 19.85 14.28
C LEU A 78 -33.05 19.88 15.82
N SER A 79 -34.21 19.53 16.38
CA SER A 79 -34.42 19.51 17.84
C SER A 79 -33.67 18.36 18.53
N PRO A 80 -33.39 18.47 19.84
CA PRO A 80 -32.90 17.35 20.66
C PRO A 80 -33.77 16.10 20.51
N GLY A 81 -33.14 14.94 20.27
CA GLY A 81 -33.81 13.67 20.00
C GLY A 81 -34.48 13.58 18.62
N GLY A 82 -34.41 14.65 17.80
CA GLY A 82 -34.92 14.68 16.44
C GLY A 82 -33.93 14.14 15.42
N SER A 83 -34.44 13.92 14.20
CA SER A 83 -33.63 13.47 13.07
C SER A 83 -33.92 14.28 11.80
N TRP A 84 -32.88 14.54 11.01
CA TRP A 84 -32.99 15.03 9.64
C TRP A 84 -32.68 13.88 8.68
N ARG A 85 -33.71 13.43 7.95
CA ARG A 85 -33.60 12.37 6.96
C ARG A 85 -33.70 12.96 5.55
N PHE A 86 -32.77 12.60 4.68
CA PHE A 86 -32.77 13.02 3.28
C PHE A 86 -32.30 11.89 2.36
N THR A 87 -32.62 12.00 1.07
CA THR A 87 -32.17 11.02 0.06
C THR A 87 -31.40 11.71 -1.04
N VAL A 88 -30.43 11.00 -1.61
CA VAL A 88 -29.61 11.46 -2.73
C VAL A 88 -29.55 10.35 -3.77
N SER A 89 -29.98 10.64 -5.00
CA SER A 89 -29.78 9.76 -6.16
C SER A 89 -28.70 10.31 -7.10
N GLY A 90 -28.35 9.52 -8.11
CA GLY A 90 -27.29 9.87 -9.04
C GLY A 90 -25.89 9.65 -8.44
N LEU A 91 -25.58 8.40 -8.11
CA LEU A 91 -24.24 7.97 -7.70
C LEU A 91 -23.38 7.64 -8.92
N TRP A 92 -22.07 7.86 -8.84
CA TRP A 92 -21.11 7.50 -9.91
C TRP A 92 -20.93 5.99 -10.09
N ARG A 93 -21.18 5.23 -9.02
CA ARG A 93 -21.06 3.77 -9.00
C ARG A 93 -22.03 3.19 -7.96
N PRO A 94 -22.46 1.93 -8.10
CA PRO A 94 -23.22 1.25 -7.06
C PRO A 94 -22.36 1.02 -5.82
N ALA A 95 -22.97 1.11 -4.63
CA ALA A 95 -22.34 0.67 -3.39
C ALA A 95 -22.47 -0.85 -3.27
N LYS A 96 -21.34 -1.55 -3.11
CA LYS A 96 -21.26 -3.01 -3.02
C LYS A 96 -20.93 -3.49 -1.61
N HIS A 97 -20.29 -2.65 -0.82
CA HIS A 97 -19.75 -3.00 0.49
C HIS A 97 -20.12 -1.97 1.56
N ARG A 98 -20.09 -2.37 2.83
CA ARG A 98 -20.44 -1.50 3.97
C ARG A 98 -19.57 -0.26 4.08
N THR A 99 -18.36 -0.30 3.52
CA THR A 99 -17.41 0.83 3.48
C THR A 99 -17.58 1.78 2.30
N ASP A 100 -18.55 1.54 1.41
CA ASP A 100 -18.82 2.39 0.25
C ASP A 100 -19.68 3.63 0.59
N GLY A 101 -20.26 3.69 1.79
CA GLY A 101 -21.04 4.84 2.28
C GLY A 101 -20.16 5.93 2.89
N ALA A 102 -20.76 6.73 3.77
CA ALA A 102 -19.99 7.72 4.52
C ALA A 102 -18.97 7.02 5.43
N LYS A 103 -17.73 7.50 5.43
CA LYS A 103 -16.62 7.02 6.26
C LYS A 103 -16.36 7.93 7.46
N SER A 104 -16.73 9.19 7.33
CA SER A 104 -16.61 10.22 8.36
C SER A 104 -17.61 11.33 8.08
N ALA A 105 -17.99 12.09 9.11
CA ALA A 105 -18.84 13.24 8.96
C ALA A 105 -18.55 14.32 10.03
N TYR A 106 -18.96 15.54 9.73
CA TYR A 106 -19.03 16.63 10.69
C TYR A 106 -20.13 17.62 10.31
N LEU A 107 -20.56 18.42 11.28
CA LEU A 107 -21.44 19.57 11.05
C LEU A 107 -20.64 20.85 11.09
N THR A 108 -20.87 21.76 10.14
CA THR A 108 -20.55 23.18 10.31
C THR A 108 -21.80 23.87 10.81
N LEU A 109 -21.77 24.42 12.03
CA LEU A 109 -22.87 25.16 12.63
C LEU A 109 -22.97 26.58 12.05
N ASP A 110 -24.08 27.28 12.34
CA ASP A 110 -24.32 28.65 11.87
C ASP A 110 -23.27 29.66 12.35
N ASP A 111 -22.71 29.43 13.54
CA ASP A 111 -21.62 30.19 14.13
C ASP A 111 -20.22 29.83 13.59
N GLY A 112 -20.17 28.92 12.60
CA GLY A 112 -18.95 28.47 11.94
C GLY A 112 -18.18 27.37 12.65
N ARG A 113 -18.62 26.92 13.85
CA ARG A 113 -17.94 25.81 14.54
C ARG A 113 -18.16 24.50 13.80
N HIS A 114 -17.10 23.69 13.73
CA HIS A 114 -17.15 22.32 13.23
C HIS A 114 -17.31 21.33 14.40
N VAL A 115 -18.34 20.50 14.33
CA VAL A 115 -18.65 19.50 15.36
C VAL A 115 -18.57 18.10 14.75
N PRO A 116 -17.81 17.16 15.34
CA PRO A 116 -17.74 15.79 14.86
C PRO A 116 -19.11 15.10 14.87
N VAL A 117 -19.33 14.22 13.90
CA VAL A 117 -20.51 13.35 13.80
C VAL A 117 -20.03 11.92 13.72
N ASP A 118 -20.51 11.06 14.61
CA ASP A 118 -20.26 9.63 14.54
C ASP A 118 -21.00 9.03 13.33
N VAL A 119 -20.34 8.16 12.56
CA VAL A 119 -20.89 7.56 11.35
C VAL A 119 -20.99 6.06 11.51
N ASP A 120 -22.15 5.50 11.15
CA ASP A 120 -22.36 4.06 11.13
C ASP A 120 -22.02 3.46 9.76
N ASP A 121 -21.76 2.15 9.75
CA ASP A 121 -21.56 1.39 8.52
C ASP A 121 -22.74 1.58 7.56
N LEU A 122 -22.45 1.57 6.25
CA LEU A 122 -23.51 1.58 5.25
C LEU A 122 -24.39 0.35 5.42
N LEU A 123 -25.69 0.58 5.49
CA LEU A 123 -26.71 -0.46 5.52
C LEU A 123 -27.28 -0.73 4.13
N LEU A 124 -27.75 -1.96 3.92
CA LEU A 124 -28.43 -2.36 2.71
C LEU A 124 -29.95 -2.20 2.89
N GLY A 125 -30.55 -1.28 2.17
CA GLY A 125 -31.99 -1.01 2.25
C GLY A 125 -32.83 -2.15 1.69
N GLY A 126 -33.87 -2.55 2.42
CA GLY A 126 -34.93 -3.45 1.93
C GLY A 126 -34.57 -4.94 1.85
N ARG A 127 -33.36 -5.36 2.24
CA ARG A 127 -32.96 -6.78 2.32
C ARG A 127 -31.86 -7.00 3.37
N PRO A 128 -31.75 -8.21 3.97
CA PRO A 128 -30.68 -8.50 4.92
C PRO A 128 -29.31 -8.49 4.22
N ALA A 129 -28.27 -8.09 4.96
CA ALA A 129 -26.88 -8.29 4.58
C ALA A 129 -26.36 -9.54 5.31
N GLU A 130 -25.90 -10.53 4.56
CA GLU A 130 -25.29 -11.74 5.14
C GLU A 130 -23.90 -11.40 5.70
N PRO A 131 -23.47 -12.06 6.79
CA PRO A 131 -22.11 -11.94 7.27
C PRO A 131 -21.13 -12.52 6.24
N ALA A 132 -19.93 -11.95 6.17
CA ALA A 132 -18.85 -12.50 5.35
C ALA A 132 -18.46 -13.91 5.84
N PRO A 133 -18.12 -14.84 4.95
CA PRO A 133 -17.66 -16.17 5.31
C PRO A 133 -16.25 -16.14 5.93
N ASP A 134 -15.85 -17.25 6.55
CA ASP A 134 -14.47 -17.44 7.00
C ASP A 134 -13.53 -17.48 5.78
N LEU A 135 -12.60 -16.52 5.70
CA LEU A 135 -11.73 -16.31 4.55
C LEU A 135 -10.52 -17.26 4.47
N LEU A 136 -10.18 -17.92 5.59
CA LEU A 136 -9.04 -18.81 5.70
C LEU A 136 -9.44 -20.10 6.43
N PRO A 137 -9.34 -21.28 5.78
CA PRO A 137 -9.56 -22.53 6.47
C PRO A 137 -8.44 -22.81 7.49
N LYS A 138 -8.65 -23.78 8.39
CA LYS A 138 -7.62 -24.20 9.35
C LYS A 138 -6.33 -24.71 8.68
N GLY A 139 -6.45 -25.27 7.48
CA GLY A 139 -5.35 -25.88 6.75
C GLY A 139 -4.96 -27.27 7.26
N GLU A 140 -4.07 -27.92 6.53
CA GLU A 140 -3.50 -29.23 6.84
C GLU A 140 -1.99 -29.23 6.54
N VAL A 141 -1.22 -29.95 7.36
CA VAL A 141 0.24 -29.99 7.25
C VAL A 141 0.69 -31.44 7.15
N THR A 142 1.28 -31.81 6.02
CA THR A 142 1.86 -33.15 5.78
C THR A 142 3.32 -33.23 6.24
N GLU A 143 4.06 -32.13 6.11
CA GLU A 143 5.43 -31.96 6.59
C GLU A 143 5.43 -31.05 7.83
N PRO A 144 5.74 -31.55 9.04
CA PRO A 144 5.46 -30.84 10.30
C PRO A 144 6.48 -29.73 10.60
N PHE A 145 6.75 -28.83 9.66
CA PHE A 145 7.72 -27.75 9.79
C PHE A 145 7.07 -26.40 9.47
N TYR A 146 7.43 -25.38 10.26
CA TYR A 146 6.97 -24.02 10.03
C TYR A 146 8.01 -23.23 9.22
N LEU A 147 7.70 -22.94 7.96
CA LEU A 147 8.48 -22.10 7.05
C LEU A 147 7.54 -21.36 6.11
N LEU A 148 7.62 -20.03 6.09
CA LEU A 148 6.79 -19.18 5.23
C LEU A 148 7.59 -17.98 4.74
N PRO A 149 8.06 -17.94 3.47
CA PRO A 149 7.77 -18.87 2.37
C PRO A 149 8.25 -20.32 2.55
N TRP A 150 7.65 -21.26 1.80
CA TRP A 150 8.14 -22.63 1.73
C TRP A 150 9.41 -22.74 0.86
N PRO A 151 10.42 -23.54 1.24
CA PRO A 151 11.68 -23.59 0.49
C PRO A 151 11.56 -24.28 -0.87
N LYS A 152 12.47 -23.93 -1.77
CA LYS A 152 12.64 -24.55 -3.09
C LYS A 152 12.78 -26.07 -2.99
N ALA A 153 13.66 -26.56 -2.12
CA ALA A 153 13.83 -27.97 -1.86
C ALA A 153 14.07 -28.23 -0.36
N ALA A 154 13.37 -29.24 0.17
CA ALA A 154 13.54 -29.69 1.55
C ALA A 154 13.36 -31.21 1.61
N SER A 155 14.22 -31.87 2.39
CA SER A 155 14.11 -33.28 2.76
C SER A 155 14.49 -33.41 4.22
N LEU A 156 13.51 -33.55 5.10
CA LEU A 156 13.67 -33.36 6.54
C LEU A 156 13.05 -34.50 7.32
N ALA A 157 13.73 -34.92 8.39
CA ALA A 157 13.18 -35.81 9.40
C ALA A 157 12.77 -34.98 10.63
N ALA A 158 11.54 -35.19 11.11
CA ALA A 158 11.05 -34.52 12.30
C ALA A 158 11.83 -35.00 13.55
N GLY A 159 12.27 -34.06 14.39
CA GLY A 159 12.86 -34.38 15.69
C GLY A 159 11.80 -34.57 16.76
N GLU A 160 12.10 -35.40 17.76
CA GLU A 160 11.26 -35.58 18.95
C GLU A 160 11.42 -34.41 19.95
N THR A 161 12.56 -33.74 19.92
CA THR A 161 12.90 -32.62 20.80
C THR A 161 13.09 -31.33 20.01
N VAL A 162 12.77 -30.21 20.65
CA VAL A 162 12.95 -28.86 20.10
C VAL A 162 14.07 -28.18 20.88
N PRO A 163 15.18 -27.74 20.22
CA PRO A 163 16.28 -27.13 20.95
C PRO A 163 15.86 -25.80 21.61
N VAL A 164 16.44 -25.52 22.78
CA VAL A 164 16.19 -24.30 23.58
C VAL A 164 16.63 -23.05 22.83
N ALA A 165 17.69 -23.14 22.03
CA ALA A 165 18.11 -22.13 21.07
C ALA A 165 19.13 -22.75 20.09
N LEU A 166 19.34 -22.11 18.95
CA LEU A 166 20.56 -22.32 18.18
C LEU A 166 21.62 -21.31 18.63
N TYR A 167 22.88 -21.74 18.71
CA TYR A 167 23.99 -20.87 19.13
C TYR A 167 25.21 -21.08 18.23
N PRO A 168 26.05 -20.05 18.01
CA PRO A 168 27.22 -20.17 17.15
C PRO A 168 28.21 -21.20 17.68
N ALA A 169 28.79 -22.01 16.79
CA ALA A 169 29.89 -22.91 17.13
C ALA A 169 31.14 -22.13 17.58
N GLU A 170 32.04 -22.79 18.30
CA GLU A 170 33.30 -22.19 18.72
C GLU A 170 34.11 -21.71 17.49
N GLY A 171 34.68 -20.50 17.58
CA GLY A 171 35.42 -19.89 16.47
C GLY A 171 34.58 -19.19 15.39
N THR A 172 33.26 -19.08 15.56
CA THR A 172 32.39 -18.33 14.64
C THR A 172 32.85 -16.87 14.47
N GLY A 173 32.91 -16.41 13.22
CA GLY A 173 33.39 -15.07 12.87
C GLY A 173 32.42 -13.95 13.29
N VAL A 174 32.96 -12.73 13.49
CA VAL A 174 32.20 -11.56 13.96
C VAL A 174 31.02 -11.21 13.04
N GLU A 175 31.17 -11.38 11.73
CA GLU A 175 30.09 -11.07 10.79
C GLU A 175 28.90 -12.03 10.91
N ASP A 176 29.13 -13.29 11.25
CA ASP A 176 28.07 -14.26 11.51
C ASP A 176 27.41 -14.00 12.87
N LEU A 177 28.20 -13.62 13.89
CA LEU A 177 27.67 -13.20 15.20
C LEU A 177 26.77 -11.96 15.07
N LYS A 178 27.14 -10.98 14.23
CA LYS A 178 26.29 -9.83 13.91
C LYS A 178 24.99 -10.26 13.25
N ALA A 179 25.04 -11.17 12.26
CA ALA A 179 23.84 -11.67 11.59
C ALA A 179 22.88 -12.38 12.57
N ILE A 180 23.43 -13.21 13.48
CA ILE A 180 22.64 -13.81 14.57
C ILE A 180 21.99 -12.72 15.43
N SER A 181 22.77 -11.72 15.85
CA SER A 181 22.25 -10.60 16.65
C SER A 181 21.14 -9.83 15.94
N THR A 182 21.24 -9.63 14.62
CA THR A 182 20.21 -8.98 13.80
C THR A 182 18.91 -9.79 13.82
N VAL A 183 18.97 -11.11 13.64
CA VAL A 183 17.78 -11.97 13.68
C VAL A 183 17.18 -12.05 15.08
N ILE A 184 18.01 -12.05 16.14
CA ILE A 184 17.52 -11.93 17.52
C ILE A 184 16.73 -10.64 17.71
N ALA A 185 17.27 -9.51 17.25
CA ALA A 185 16.62 -8.21 17.36
C ALA A 185 15.31 -8.15 16.56
N LEU A 186 15.32 -8.66 15.32
CA LEU A 186 14.13 -8.81 14.48
C LEU A 186 13.04 -9.61 15.20
N TYR A 187 13.37 -10.81 15.67
CA TYR A 187 12.42 -11.69 16.36
C TYR A 187 11.79 -11.01 17.59
N ARG A 188 12.58 -10.28 18.39
CA ARG A 188 12.08 -9.55 19.57
C ARG A 188 11.10 -8.44 19.22
N ARG A 189 11.28 -7.76 18.08
CA ARG A 189 10.33 -6.72 17.61
C ARG A 189 9.03 -7.33 17.12
N LEU A 190 9.11 -8.46 16.41
CA LEU A 190 7.96 -9.20 15.87
C LEU A 190 7.15 -9.93 16.96
N PHE A 191 7.82 -10.62 17.88
CA PHE A 191 7.23 -11.54 18.85
C PHE A 191 7.67 -11.18 20.27
N LYS A 192 7.12 -10.08 20.80
CA LYS A 192 7.55 -9.47 22.08
C LYS A 192 7.50 -10.41 23.30
N VAL A 193 6.60 -11.40 23.29
CA VAL A 193 6.46 -12.41 24.36
C VAL A 193 7.06 -13.77 23.99
N GLY A 194 7.60 -13.91 22.78
CA GLY A 194 8.15 -15.16 22.27
C GLY A 194 9.52 -15.47 22.85
N HIS A 195 9.79 -16.76 23.09
CA HIS A 195 11.14 -17.21 23.45
C HIS A 195 12.06 -17.15 22.23
N VAL A 196 13.10 -16.31 22.30
CA VAL A 196 14.04 -16.04 21.20
C VAL A 196 14.66 -17.35 20.68
N PRO A 197 14.72 -17.58 19.35
CA PRO A 197 15.19 -18.84 18.77
C PRO A 197 16.71 -18.99 18.74
N LEU A 198 17.46 -17.87 18.78
CA LEU A 198 18.92 -17.86 18.67
C LEU A 198 19.58 -17.27 19.92
N SER A 199 20.81 -17.69 20.20
CA SER A 199 21.68 -17.19 21.27
C SER A 199 23.08 -16.90 20.72
N LEU A 200 23.81 -15.97 21.35
CA LEU A 200 25.23 -15.71 21.04
C LEU A 200 26.20 -16.58 21.85
N ALA A 201 25.70 -17.31 22.84
CA ALA A 201 26.48 -18.20 23.70
C ALA A 201 25.86 -19.60 23.74
N PRO A 202 26.66 -20.65 24.04
CA PRO A 202 26.15 -21.99 24.27
C PRO A 202 25.04 -22.02 25.33
N VAL A 203 24.00 -22.80 25.07
CA VAL A 203 22.85 -22.97 25.98
C VAL A 203 22.65 -24.47 26.22
N HIS A 204 22.31 -24.84 27.46
CA HIS A 204 21.91 -26.21 27.78
C HIS A 204 20.69 -26.61 26.94
N GLU A 205 20.72 -27.82 26.37
CA GLU A 205 19.70 -28.29 25.39
C GLU A 205 19.54 -27.39 24.15
N GLY A 206 20.53 -26.53 23.87
CA GLY A 206 20.66 -25.84 22.60
C GLY A 206 21.34 -26.70 21.55
N ARG A 207 21.40 -26.20 20.31
CA ARG A 207 22.11 -26.85 19.21
C ARG A 207 23.12 -25.90 18.57
N ALA A 208 24.33 -26.38 18.31
CA ALA A 208 25.37 -25.57 17.69
C ALA A 208 25.03 -25.25 16.22
N LEU A 209 25.47 -24.08 15.76
CA LEU A 209 25.29 -23.56 14.42
C LEU A 209 26.66 -23.21 13.82
N GLU A 210 27.02 -23.88 12.73
CA GLU A 210 28.21 -23.61 11.93
C GLU A 210 27.85 -22.79 10.69
N PHE A 211 28.80 -21.99 10.21
CA PHE A 211 28.65 -21.17 9.00
C PHE A 211 29.68 -21.59 7.95
N ARG A 212 29.24 -21.66 6.69
CA ARG A 212 30.11 -21.90 5.54
C ARG A 212 29.73 -20.94 4.41
N GLN A 213 30.72 -20.40 3.72
CA GLN A 213 30.47 -19.62 2.51
C GLN A 213 30.71 -20.48 1.27
N ALA A 214 29.77 -20.47 0.33
CA ALA A 214 29.86 -21.22 -0.92
C ALA A 214 29.31 -20.37 -2.08
N ALA A 215 30.20 -19.89 -2.95
CA ALA A 215 29.87 -18.90 -3.98
C ALA A 215 28.91 -19.44 -5.07
N ASP A 216 28.83 -20.75 -5.23
CA ASP A 216 27.95 -21.46 -6.18
C ASP A 216 26.46 -21.36 -5.82
N LEU A 217 26.11 -20.94 -4.61
CA LEU A 217 24.72 -20.73 -4.19
C LEU A 217 24.12 -19.39 -4.66
N GLY A 218 24.94 -18.46 -5.19
CA GLY A 218 24.51 -17.09 -5.51
C GLY A 218 24.26 -16.23 -4.26
N ALA A 219 24.13 -14.91 -4.44
CA ALA A 219 24.15 -13.95 -3.33
C ALA A 219 23.02 -14.12 -2.28
N GLU A 220 21.85 -14.58 -2.73
CA GLU A 220 20.66 -14.79 -1.89
C GLU A 220 20.39 -16.26 -1.53
N GLY A 221 21.16 -17.20 -2.11
CA GLY A 221 20.97 -18.62 -1.87
C GLY A 221 21.63 -19.11 -0.58
N TYR A 222 21.04 -20.15 0.00
CA TYR A 222 21.55 -20.82 1.19
C TYR A 222 21.19 -22.31 1.22
N ARG A 223 21.94 -23.08 2.01
CA ARG A 223 21.66 -24.46 2.39
C ARG A 223 21.70 -24.61 3.91
N LEU A 224 20.75 -25.36 4.46
CA LEU A 224 20.71 -25.75 5.86
C LEU A 224 20.87 -27.27 5.95
N ASP A 225 21.93 -27.72 6.60
CA ASP A 225 22.17 -29.13 6.89
C ASP A 225 21.88 -29.39 8.38
N PHE A 226 20.93 -30.28 8.67
CA PHE A 226 20.50 -30.58 10.04
C PHE A 226 21.15 -31.87 10.57
N GLY A 227 21.66 -31.79 11.80
CA GLY A 227 22.17 -32.93 12.58
C GLY A 227 22.37 -32.50 14.04
N ASP A 228 23.33 -33.13 14.74
CA ASP A 228 23.76 -32.71 16.09
C ASP A 228 24.29 -31.27 16.10
N VAL A 229 24.86 -30.85 14.97
CA VAL A 229 25.21 -29.47 14.63
C VAL A 229 24.41 -29.08 13.39
N VAL A 230 23.86 -27.87 13.37
CA VAL A 230 23.24 -27.30 12.16
C VAL A 230 24.33 -26.57 11.39
N THR A 231 24.44 -26.78 10.08
CA THR A 231 25.32 -25.99 9.22
C THR A 231 24.50 -25.09 8.32
N LEU A 232 24.77 -23.78 8.35
CA LEU A 232 24.26 -22.82 7.38
C LEU A 232 25.35 -22.51 6.35
N THR A 233 25.18 -23.02 5.13
CA THR A 233 25.99 -22.63 3.99
C THR A 233 25.30 -21.50 3.23
N HIS A 234 25.99 -20.41 2.88
CA HIS A 234 25.38 -19.27 2.18
C HIS A 234 26.29 -18.73 1.06
N GLY A 235 25.69 -18.16 0.01
CA GLY A 235 26.47 -17.55 -1.08
C GLY A 235 26.78 -16.07 -0.89
N GLY A 236 26.01 -15.36 -0.05
CA GLY A 236 26.22 -13.95 0.26
C GLY A 236 25.61 -13.54 1.61
N THR A 237 25.67 -12.26 1.94
CA THR A 237 25.15 -11.72 3.21
C THR A 237 23.63 -11.86 3.32
N ALA A 238 22.90 -11.65 2.23
CA ALA A 238 21.45 -11.87 2.16
C ALA A 238 21.09 -13.34 2.36
N GLY A 239 21.77 -14.27 1.66
CA GLY A 239 21.58 -15.71 1.88
C GLY A 239 21.82 -16.14 3.32
N ARG A 240 22.84 -15.59 3.99
CA ARG A 240 23.09 -15.81 5.43
C ARG A 240 21.92 -15.34 6.29
N GLN A 241 21.41 -14.13 6.05
CA GLN A 241 20.27 -13.59 6.78
C GLN A 241 19.02 -14.46 6.58
N TYR A 242 18.71 -14.83 5.34
CA TYR A 242 17.52 -15.64 5.01
C TYR A 242 17.58 -17.04 5.63
N GLY A 243 18.76 -17.69 5.62
CA GLY A 243 18.95 -18.97 6.29
C GLY A 243 18.73 -18.89 7.80
N LEU A 244 19.21 -17.83 8.45
CA LEU A 244 18.95 -17.58 9.88
C LEU A 244 17.48 -17.28 10.16
N THR A 245 16.80 -16.50 9.31
CA THR A 245 15.35 -16.25 9.42
C THR A 245 14.56 -17.55 9.29
N ALA A 246 14.92 -18.43 8.35
CA ALA A 246 14.29 -19.74 8.20
C ALA A 246 14.46 -20.62 9.45
N LEU A 247 15.65 -20.67 10.03
CA LEU A 247 15.88 -21.38 11.31
C LEU A 247 15.05 -20.78 12.47
N ALA A 248 14.95 -19.45 12.52
CA ALA A 248 14.13 -18.76 13.51
C ALA A 248 12.64 -19.05 13.34
N GLN A 249 12.14 -19.11 12.10
CA GLN A 249 10.77 -19.53 11.78
C GLN A 249 10.53 -20.95 12.28
N MET A 250 11.35 -21.92 11.91
CA MET A 250 11.14 -23.33 12.30
C MET A 250 11.06 -23.50 13.82
N LEU A 251 11.94 -22.82 14.56
CA LEU A 251 11.89 -22.81 16.03
C LEU A 251 10.66 -22.10 16.58
N HIS A 252 10.24 -20.99 15.97
CA HIS A 252 9.02 -20.29 16.36
C HIS A 252 7.80 -21.21 16.25
N GLY A 253 7.56 -21.78 15.08
CA GLY A 253 6.39 -22.66 14.88
C GLY A 253 6.43 -23.89 15.78
N ALA A 254 7.60 -24.55 15.91
CA ALA A 254 7.76 -25.73 16.78
C ALA A 254 7.51 -25.43 18.27
N ARG A 255 7.58 -24.16 18.70
CA ARG A 255 7.31 -23.73 20.08
C ARG A 255 5.89 -23.22 20.27
N THR A 256 5.36 -22.48 19.30
CA THR A 256 4.04 -21.85 19.37
C THR A 256 2.95 -22.90 19.17
N GLU A 257 3.09 -23.79 18.18
CA GLU A 257 2.10 -24.82 17.86
C GLU A 257 2.74 -26.23 17.94
N LYS A 258 3.11 -26.61 19.16
CA LYS A 258 3.81 -27.89 19.47
C LYS A 258 2.99 -29.13 19.11
N ALA A 259 1.70 -29.02 18.85
CA ALA A 259 0.90 -30.16 18.39
C ALA A 259 1.12 -30.43 16.88
N VAL A 260 1.51 -29.41 16.12
CA VAL A 260 1.57 -29.43 14.65
C VAL A 260 3.01 -29.44 14.16
N PHE A 261 3.85 -28.55 14.69
CA PHE A 261 5.20 -28.34 14.17
C PHE A 261 6.29 -28.99 15.04
N ARG A 262 7.39 -29.34 14.38
CA ARG A 262 8.60 -29.95 14.93
C ARG A 262 9.82 -29.19 14.43
N PHE A 263 10.93 -29.32 15.12
CA PHE A 263 12.24 -28.89 14.61
C PHE A 263 12.93 -30.09 13.97
N PRO A 264 13.65 -29.95 12.84
CA PRO A 264 14.28 -31.09 12.19
C PRO A 264 15.37 -31.73 13.06
N SER A 265 15.43 -33.06 13.07
CA SER A 265 16.56 -33.82 13.66
C SER A 265 17.68 -34.01 12.64
N THR A 266 17.33 -34.39 11.41
CA THR A 266 18.24 -34.57 10.27
C THR A 266 17.62 -34.06 8.98
N GLY A 267 18.46 -33.94 7.94
CA GLY A 267 18.02 -33.61 6.59
C GLY A 267 18.64 -32.31 6.07
N GLU A 268 18.12 -31.83 4.95
CA GLU A 268 18.66 -30.68 4.22
C GLU A 268 17.54 -29.78 3.69
N ILE A 269 17.77 -28.47 3.72
CA ILE A 269 17.06 -27.47 2.92
C ILE A 269 18.06 -26.83 1.96
N SER A 270 17.73 -26.77 0.68
CA SER A 270 18.47 -26.00 -0.33
C SER A 270 17.51 -24.97 -0.94
N ASP A 271 17.81 -23.69 -0.77
CA ASP A 271 16.83 -22.63 -1.01
C ASP A 271 17.44 -21.38 -1.65
N ALA A 272 16.65 -20.75 -2.51
CA ALA A 272 16.96 -19.51 -3.20
C ALA A 272 15.64 -18.90 -3.72
N PRO A 273 15.54 -17.56 -3.80
CA PRO A 273 14.31 -16.92 -4.25
C PRO A 273 14.01 -17.24 -5.73
N ARG A 274 12.72 -17.39 -6.05
CA ARG A 274 12.23 -17.50 -7.45
C ARG A 274 12.46 -16.21 -8.24
N TYR A 275 12.30 -15.05 -7.61
CA TYR A 275 12.46 -13.74 -8.24
C TYR A 275 13.41 -12.83 -7.48
N VAL A 276 14.11 -11.95 -8.22
CA VAL A 276 15.02 -10.96 -7.64
C VAL A 276 14.30 -9.77 -7.02
N TRP A 277 13.08 -9.47 -7.47
CA TRP A 277 12.20 -8.46 -6.89
C TRP A 277 11.07 -9.13 -6.12
N ARG A 278 11.00 -8.89 -4.81
CA ARG A 278 9.97 -9.40 -3.90
C ARG A 278 9.49 -8.22 -3.07
N GLY A 279 8.57 -7.45 -3.66
CA GLY A 279 8.24 -6.10 -3.22
C GLY A 279 6.96 -5.98 -2.41
N CYS A 280 6.91 -4.98 -1.54
CA CYS A 280 5.69 -4.51 -0.91
C CYS A 280 5.63 -3.00 -1.04
N HIS A 281 4.57 -2.51 -1.69
CA HIS A 281 4.21 -1.11 -1.78
C HIS A 281 3.33 -0.70 -0.59
N LEU A 282 3.62 0.45 0.00
CA LEU A 282 2.77 1.09 1.01
C LEU A 282 2.52 2.56 0.64
N ASP A 283 1.25 2.87 0.42
CA ASP A 283 0.74 4.24 0.35
C ASP A 283 0.65 4.84 1.75
N VAL A 284 1.43 5.90 1.96
CA VAL A 284 1.40 6.71 3.18
C VAL A 284 0.86 8.12 2.93
N SER A 285 0.44 8.40 1.70
CA SER A 285 -0.14 9.68 1.30
C SER A 285 -1.59 9.78 1.75
N ARG A 286 -2.44 8.81 1.37
CA ARG A 286 -3.88 8.87 1.68
C ARG A 286 -4.12 8.73 3.19
N GLN A 287 -3.38 7.85 3.85
CA GLN A 287 -3.32 7.71 5.30
C GLN A 287 -1.88 7.76 5.81
N PHE A 288 -1.62 8.56 6.83
CA PHE A 288 -0.28 8.67 7.41
C PHE A 288 0.00 7.53 8.40
N TYR A 289 1.19 6.92 8.30
CA TYR A 289 1.67 5.89 9.21
C TYR A 289 2.85 6.42 10.04
N PRO A 290 2.82 6.30 11.37
CA PRO A 290 3.98 6.63 12.19
C PRO A 290 5.21 5.80 11.80
N VAL A 291 6.41 6.34 12.04
CA VAL A 291 7.70 5.66 11.81
C VAL A 291 7.75 4.26 12.42
N ALA A 292 7.13 4.08 13.59
CA ALA A 292 7.06 2.78 14.26
C ALA A 292 6.29 1.73 13.44
N ASP A 293 5.20 2.12 12.79
CA ASP A 293 4.35 1.23 11.98
C ASP A 293 5.07 0.89 10.66
N VAL A 294 5.74 1.88 10.03
CA VAL A 294 6.58 1.63 8.84
C VAL A 294 7.71 0.64 9.14
N ASN A 295 8.44 0.84 10.25
CA ASN A 295 9.50 -0.10 10.67
C ASN A 295 8.93 -1.48 11.03
N ARG A 296 7.72 -1.53 11.60
CA ARG A 296 7.04 -2.78 11.92
C ARG A 296 6.67 -3.56 10.65
N LEU A 297 6.21 -2.88 9.60
CA LEU A 297 5.97 -3.49 8.30
C LEU A 297 7.29 -4.02 7.70
N ILE A 298 8.36 -3.23 7.70
CA ILE A 298 9.69 -3.67 7.21
C ILE A 298 10.19 -4.91 7.94
N ASP A 299 9.98 -5.00 9.26
CA ASP A 299 10.29 -6.22 10.03
C ASP A 299 9.48 -7.44 9.53
N ILE A 300 8.20 -7.26 9.19
CA ILE A 300 7.35 -8.31 8.63
C ILE A 300 7.84 -8.73 7.24
N LEU A 301 8.22 -7.77 6.39
CA LEU A 301 8.81 -8.03 5.07
C LEU A 301 10.07 -8.89 5.20
N ALA A 302 10.96 -8.53 6.13
CA ALA A 302 12.18 -9.26 6.41
C ALA A 302 11.91 -10.69 6.95
N TRP A 303 10.88 -10.85 7.79
CA TRP A 303 10.43 -12.17 8.26
C TRP A 303 9.99 -13.06 7.10
N HIS A 304 9.31 -12.50 6.12
CA HIS A 304 8.88 -13.20 4.91
C HIS A 304 9.89 -13.19 3.76
N ARG A 305 11.12 -12.72 4.00
CA ARG A 305 12.23 -12.68 3.02
C ARG A 305 11.90 -11.86 1.75
N MET A 306 11.00 -10.89 1.89
CA MET A 306 10.78 -9.83 0.90
C MET A 306 11.93 -8.82 0.98
N ASN A 307 12.35 -8.28 -0.15
CA ASN A 307 13.59 -7.49 -0.24
C ASN A 307 13.41 -6.07 -0.78
N VAL A 308 12.18 -5.68 -1.15
CA VAL A 308 11.90 -4.31 -1.57
C VAL A 308 10.71 -3.75 -0.79
N PHE A 309 10.92 -2.57 -0.20
CA PHE A 309 9.87 -1.72 0.32
C PHE A 309 9.70 -0.55 -0.65
N HIS A 310 8.60 -0.56 -1.41
CA HIS A 310 8.21 0.51 -2.31
C HIS A 310 7.37 1.53 -1.52
N TRP A 311 7.86 2.76 -1.39
CA TRP A 311 7.31 3.72 -0.44
C TRP A 311 6.68 4.92 -1.15
N HIS A 312 5.35 4.93 -1.21
CA HIS A 312 4.56 5.94 -1.90
C HIS A 312 4.28 7.15 -1.02
N LEU A 313 5.06 8.20 -1.25
CA LEU A 313 5.24 9.33 -0.34
C LEU A 313 4.45 10.58 -0.75
N SER A 314 3.84 10.62 -1.93
CA SER A 314 3.04 11.77 -2.36
C SER A 314 1.86 11.34 -3.19
N ASP A 315 0.73 12.02 -3.01
CA ASP A 315 -0.44 11.90 -3.88
C ASP A 315 -1.31 13.17 -3.77
N ASP A 316 -2.50 13.14 -4.37
CA ASP A 316 -3.51 14.19 -4.27
C ASP A 316 -3.81 14.57 -2.81
N GLU A 317 -3.88 13.57 -1.93
CA GLU A 317 -4.26 13.75 -0.54
C GLU A 317 -3.16 14.33 0.35
N ALA A 318 -1.89 14.16 0.01
CA ALA A 318 -0.78 14.76 0.74
C ALA A 318 0.60 14.55 0.10
N TRP A 319 1.55 15.40 0.51
CA TRP A 319 2.98 15.19 0.33
C TRP A 319 3.69 14.84 1.66
N ARG A 320 4.33 13.68 1.77
CA ARG A 320 4.83 13.14 3.05
C ARG A 320 6.34 13.20 3.24
N LEU A 321 7.13 13.61 2.23
CA LEU A 321 8.58 13.64 2.32
C LEU A 321 9.11 15.06 2.63
N GLU A 322 9.92 15.25 3.66
CA GLU A 322 10.57 16.55 3.86
C GLU A 322 11.55 16.90 2.73
N ILE A 323 11.24 17.96 1.98
CA ILE A 323 12.13 18.59 1.02
C ILE A 323 12.50 19.97 1.57
N LYS A 324 13.75 20.13 1.99
CA LYS A 324 14.21 21.37 2.67
C LYS A 324 14.15 22.57 1.74
N ALA A 325 14.34 22.37 0.44
CA ALA A 325 14.17 23.43 -0.56
C ALA A 325 12.73 23.93 -0.68
N TYR A 326 11.73 23.13 -0.29
CA TYR A 326 10.30 23.45 -0.39
C TYR A 326 9.53 23.04 0.88
N PRO A 327 9.71 23.77 2.00
CA PRO A 327 9.09 23.42 3.27
C PRO A 327 7.56 23.38 3.23
N THR A 328 6.94 24.17 2.34
CA THR A 328 5.47 24.25 2.20
C THR A 328 4.82 22.93 1.82
N LEU A 329 5.54 22.01 1.16
CA LEU A 329 5.04 20.66 0.90
C LEU A 329 4.64 19.91 2.17
N THR A 330 5.38 20.14 3.27
CA THR A 330 5.17 19.45 4.55
C THR A 330 4.58 20.32 5.65
N THR A 331 4.37 21.62 5.39
CA THR A 331 3.62 22.51 6.28
C THR A 331 2.20 22.81 5.79
N LEU A 332 1.96 22.79 4.47
CA LEU A 332 0.64 23.02 3.86
C LEU A 332 0.12 21.77 3.17
N GLY A 333 0.95 21.14 2.32
CA GLY A 333 0.59 19.97 1.51
C GLY A 333 0.32 18.69 2.29
N VAL A 334 0.24 18.75 3.63
CA VAL A 334 -0.12 17.63 4.50
C VAL A 334 -1.44 17.85 5.22
N LEU A 335 -1.90 19.09 5.31
CA LEU A 335 -2.98 19.51 6.21
C LEU A 335 -4.33 19.35 5.51
N ARG A 336 -5.15 18.46 6.06
CA ARG A 336 -6.55 18.29 5.64
C ARG A 336 -7.48 18.52 6.82
N GLY A 337 -8.51 19.34 6.63
CA GLY A 337 -9.43 19.72 7.69
C GLY A 337 -10.46 20.73 7.19
N PRO A 338 -11.53 20.99 7.96
CA PRO A 338 -12.59 21.92 7.53
C PRO A 338 -12.10 23.34 7.20
N ASP A 339 -11.09 23.81 7.93
CA ASP A 339 -10.50 25.15 7.79
C ASP A 339 -9.04 25.11 7.29
N GLU A 340 -8.58 23.94 6.83
CA GLU A 340 -7.21 23.73 6.35
C GLU A 340 -7.12 23.95 4.82
N PRO A 341 -5.90 24.08 4.24
CA PRO A 341 -5.73 24.28 2.80
C PRO A 341 -6.39 23.22 1.92
N MET A 342 -6.51 22.00 2.41
CA MET A 342 -7.20 20.91 1.74
C MET A 342 -8.39 20.42 2.55
N LEU A 343 -9.47 20.06 1.85
CA LEU A 343 -10.67 19.53 2.47
C LEU A 343 -10.44 18.11 3.03
N PRO A 344 -11.22 17.68 4.04
CA PRO A 344 -11.19 16.31 4.55
C PRO A 344 -11.44 15.29 3.44
N GLN A 345 -10.67 14.20 3.43
CA GLN A 345 -10.84 13.09 2.48
C GLN A 345 -10.79 11.75 3.24
N LEU A 346 -11.33 10.69 2.66
CA LEU A 346 -11.04 9.29 3.04
C LEU A 346 -11.12 8.98 4.56
N GLY A 347 -12.21 9.40 5.22
CA GLY A 347 -12.40 9.16 6.66
C GLY A 347 -11.90 10.27 7.59
N ASN A 348 -11.37 11.38 7.06
CA ASN A 348 -11.06 12.55 7.88
C ASN A 348 -12.35 13.27 8.33
N GLY A 349 -12.42 13.66 9.60
CA GLY A 349 -13.59 14.31 10.20
C GLY A 349 -13.37 15.80 10.48
N ALA A 350 -13.97 16.30 11.56
CA ALA A 350 -13.83 17.69 12.00
C ALA A 350 -12.41 18.07 12.44
N ALA A 351 -11.66 17.11 12.99
CA ALA A 351 -10.30 17.33 13.45
C ALA A 351 -9.34 17.35 12.24
N PRO A 352 -8.45 18.35 12.14
CA PRO A 352 -7.46 18.38 11.08
C PRO A 352 -6.47 17.22 11.22
N VAL A 353 -6.02 16.70 10.10
CA VAL A 353 -5.00 15.65 10.00
C VAL A 353 -3.77 16.16 9.25
N GLY A 354 -2.63 15.53 9.49
CA GLY A 354 -1.36 15.87 8.88
C GLY A 354 -0.34 14.76 9.03
N GLY A 355 0.94 15.14 9.03
CA GLY A 355 2.06 14.22 9.22
C GLY A 355 2.92 14.10 7.95
N PHE A 356 4.22 13.97 8.19
CA PHE A 356 5.25 13.77 7.19
C PHE A 356 6.45 13.09 7.85
N TYR A 357 7.39 12.62 7.05
CA TYR A 357 8.66 12.07 7.49
C TYR A 357 9.75 13.11 7.30
N SER A 358 10.41 13.49 8.40
CA SER A 358 11.61 14.31 8.31
C SER A 358 12.72 13.54 7.59
N GLN A 359 13.73 14.24 7.09
CA GLN A 359 14.88 13.57 6.49
C GLN A 359 15.61 12.64 7.47
N GLU A 360 15.58 12.93 8.77
CA GLU A 360 16.16 12.05 9.79
C GLU A 360 15.32 10.80 10.02
N ASP A 361 13.98 10.91 9.99
CA ASP A 361 13.10 9.74 10.02
C ASP A 361 13.36 8.83 8.81
N VAL A 362 13.47 9.42 7.61
CA VAL A 362 13.76 8.69 6.37
C VAL A 362 15.11 7.98 6.46
N LYS A 363 16.17 8.66 6.89
CA LYS A 363 17.49 8.02 7.07
C LYS A 363 17.43 6.86 8.07
N ALA A 364 16.69 7.01 9.16
CA ALA A 364 16.54 5.96 10.16
C ALA A 364 15.78 4.74 9.59
N ILE A 365 14.69 4.97 8.86
CA ILE A 365 13.90 3.92 8.19
C ILE A 365 14.73 3.19 7.14
N VAL A 366 15.45 3.94 6.28
CA VAL A 366 16.33 3.37 5.25
C VAL A 366 17.45 2.54 5.89
N ALA A 367 18.09 3.03 6.96
CA ALA A 367 19.12 2.29 7.67
C ALA A 367 18.56 1.00 8.31
N HIS A 368 17.36 1.06 8.90
CA HIS A 368 16.66 -0.09 9.47
C HIS A 368 16.34 -1.15 8.40
N ALA A 369 15.78 -0.73 7.27
CA ALA A 369 15.46 -1.60 6.14
C ALA A 369 16.73 -2.29 5.58
N LEU A 370 17.79 -1.53 5.34
CA LEU A 370 19.05 -2.07 4.81
C LEU A 370 19.72 -3.07 5.76
N ALA A 371 19.63 -2.84 7.08
CA ALA A 371 20.12 -3.79 8.08
C ALA A 371 19.38 -5.14 8.05
N LEU A 372 18.20 -5.18 7.43
CA LEU A 372 17.36 -6.36 7.24
C LEU A 372 17.34 -6.85 5.79
N HIS A 373 18.23 -6.34 4.94
CA HIS A 373 18.30 -6.67 3.51
C HIS A 373 17.05 -6.28 2.71
N VAL A 374 16.35 -5.23 3.14
CA VAL A 374 15.22 -4.62 2.43
C VAL A 374 15.68 -3.29 1.82
N GLU A 375 15.62 -3.19 0.48
CA GLU A 375 15.86 -1.96 -0.25
C GLU A 375 14.62 -1.06 -0.18
N VAL A 376 14.79 0.23 0.13
CA VAL A 376 13.71 1.22 0.09
C VAL A 376 13.75 1.93 -1.26
N VAL A 377 12.70 1.74 -2.06
CA VAL A 377 12.49 2.44 -3.34
C VAL A 377 11.45 3.52 -3.08
N PRO A 378 11.82 4.82 -3.07
CA PRO A 378 10.86 5.89 -2.85
C PRO A 378 10.05 6.16 -4.12
N GLU A 379 8.82 6.61 -3.92
CA GLU A 379 7.93 7.09 -4.97
C GLU A 379 7.44 8.50 -4.67
N ILE A 380 7.54 9.36 -5.68
CA ILE A 380 6.85 10.65 -5.76
C ILE A 380 6.01 10.63 -7.03
N ASP A 381 4.70 10.58 -6.89
CA ASP A 381 3.79 10.44 -8.03
C ASP A 381 3.62 11.75 -8.81
N ILE A 382 3.94 11.71 -10.10
CA ILE A 382 3.88 12.84 -11.04
C ILE A 382 3.58 12.34 -12.46
N PRO A 383 3.12 13.19 -13.40
CA PRO A 383 2.62 14.53 -13.16
C PRO A 383 1.21 14.56 -12.59
N GLY A 384 0.45 13.46 -12.65
CA GLY A 384 -0.85 13.31 -11.98
C GLY A 384 -0.69 13.31 -10.46
N HIS A 385 -1.77 13.01 -9.73
CA HIS A 385 -1.72 12.76 -8.28
C HIS A 385 -1.00 13.87 -7.48
N SER A 386 -1.17 15.13 -7.90
CA SER A 386 -0.35 16.26 -7.45
C SER A 386 -1.16 17.37 -6.79
N THR A 387 -2.41 17.13 -6.40
CA THR A 387 -3.24 18.16 -5.72
C THR A 387 -2.54 18.76 -4.51
N ALA A 388 -1.99 17.94 -3.60
CA ALA A 388 -1.27 18.41 -2.42
C ALA A 388 -0.04 19.27 -2.76
N THR A 389 0.69 18.88 -3.81
CA THR A 389 1.83 19.64 -4.34
C THR A 389 1.37 21.00 -4.87
N LEU A 390 0.31 21.04 -5.66
CA LEU A 390 -0.24 22.26 -6.27
C LEU A 390 -0.87 23.20 -5.24
N VAL A 391 -1.42 22.68 -4.14
CA VAL A 391 -1.87 23.50 -3.01
C VAL A 391 -0.68 24.17 -2.31
N ALA A 392 0.43 23.44 -2.14
CA ALA A 392 1.64 23.96 -1.50
C ALA A 392 2.45 24.90 -2.40
N LEU A 393 2.40 24.70 -3.72
CA LEU A 393 3.17 25.38 -4.77
C LEU A 393 2.27 25.67 -5.99
N PRO A 394 1.32 26.62 -5.90
CA PRO A 394 0.35 26.90 -6.96
C PRO A 394 1.00 27.41 -8.26
N GLU A 395 2.23 27.92 -8.20
CA GLU A 395 3.01 28.37 -9.36
C GLU A 395 3.40 27.25 -10.34
N LEU A 396 3.25 25.98 -9.95
CA LEU A 396 3.53 24.82 -10.81
C LEU A 396 2.38 24.49 -11.78
N ALA A 397 1.24 25.16 -11.63
CA ALA A 397 0.13 25.12 -12.58
C ALA A 397 0.16 26.32 -13.53
N ASP A 398 -0.59 26.21 -14.63
CA ASP A 398 -0.85 27.37 -15.49
C ASP A 398 -1.98 28.19 -14.87
N GLY A 399 -1.66 29.38 -14.35
CA GLY A 399 -2.64 30.28 -13.73
C GLY A 399 -3.72 30.81 -14.69
N GLN A 400 -3.61 30.56 -15.99
CA GLN A 400 -4.66 30.86 -16.99
C GLN A 400 -5.50 29.65 -17.37
N GLU A 401 -5.15 28.44 -16.91
CA GLU A 401 -6.00 27.29 -17.11
C GLU A 401 -7.30 27.47 -16.31
N ALA A 402 -8.44 27.20 -16.96
CA ALA A 402 -9.73 27.31 -16.28
C ALA A 402 -9.78 26.32 -15.10
N PRO A 403 -10.24 26.77 -13.90
CA PRO A 403 -10.42 25.86 -12.78
C PRO A 403 -11.48 24.81 -13.12
N ASP A 404 -11.29 23.61 -12.61
CA ASP A 404 -12.12 22.43 -12.87
C ASP A 404 -12.29 22.11 -14.37
N SER A 405 -11.27 22.40 -15.18
CA SER A 405 -11.27 22.08 -16.63
C SER A 405 -11.22 20.57 -16.91
N TYR A 406 -10.72 19.80 -15.96
CA TYR A 406 -10.72 18.35 -15.93
C TYR A 406 -10.74 17.85 -14.48
N ARG A 407 -11.11 16.57 -14.30
CA ARG A 407 -11.04 15.87 -13.02
C ARG A 407 -10.34 14.53 -13.18
N SER A 408 -9.53 14.15 -12.18
CA SER A 408 -8.93 12.82 -12.10
C SER A 408 -9.97 11.73 -11.87
N VAL A 409 -9.56 10.47 -11.91
CA VAL A 409 -10.46 9.35 -11.59
C VAL A 409 -10.93 9.42 -10.13
N GLN A 410 -10.11 9.92 -9.20
CA GLN A 410 -10.43 10.22 -7.80
C GLN A 410 -11.35 11.45 -7.67
N GLY A 411 -11.43 12.28 -8.71
CA GLY A 411 -12.35 13.40 -8.83
C GLY A 411 -11.78 14.71 -8.31
N PHE A 412 -10.46 14.79 -8.17
CA PHE A 412 -9.79 16.05 -7.90
C PHE A 412 -9.75 16.91 -9.16
N PRO A 413 -10.09 18.20 -9.07
CA PRO A 413 -9.98 19.12 -10.19
C PRO A 413 -8.52 19.50 -10.44
N ASN A 414 -8.12 19.61 -11.71
CA ASN A 414 -6.81 20.14 -12.12
C ASN A 414 -5.60 19.56 -11.36
N ASN A 415 -5.57 18.25 -11.13
CA ASN A 415 -4.67 17.62 -10.17
C ASN A 415 -3.25 17.30 -10.70
N ALA A 416 -2.85 17.81 -11.87
CA ALA A 416 -1.59 17.46 -12.50
C ALA A 416 -0.62 18.64 -12.66
N LEU A 417 0.67 18.41 -12.39
CA LEU A 417 1.76 19.33 -12.70
C LEU A 417 1.78 19.65 -14.19
N ASN A 418 2.00 20.91 -14.58
CA ASN A 418 1.93 21.31 -15.98
C ASN A 418 3.30 21.17 -16.68
N PRO A 419 3.42 20.35 -17.75
CA PRO A 419 4.66 20.15 -18.50
C PRO A 419 5.21 21.40 -19.20
N ALA A 420 4.38 22.41 -19.42
CA ALA A 420 4.78 23.67 -20.05
C ALA A 420 5.26 24.75 -19.06
N VAL A 421 5.24 24.45 -17.75
CA VAL A 421 5.75 25.35 -16.71
C VAL A 421 7.18 24.96 -16.37
N GLU A 422 8.16 25.79 -16.74
CA GLU A 422 9.59 25.47 -16.52
C GLU A 422 9.98 25.37 -15.04
N GLU A 423 9.30 26.11 -14.15
CA GLU A 423 9.56 26.02 -12.70
C GLU A 423 9.28 24.62 -12.16
N THR A 424 8.39 23.84 -12.79
CA THR A 424 8.16 22.42 -12.46
C THR A 424 9.45 21.61 -12.52
N TYR A 425 10.30 21.83 -13.51
CA TYR A 425 11.55 21.10 -13.64
C TYR A 425 12.63 21.61 -12.67
N VAL A 426 12.61 22.89 -12.30
CA VAL A 426 13.48 23.44 -11.25
C VAL A 426 13.12 22.83 -9.89
N PHE A 427 11.82 22.79 -9.58
CA PHE A 427 11.26 22.14 -8.41
C PHE A 427 11.67 20.67 -8.31
N LEU A 428 11.34 19.88 -9.35
CA LEU A 428 11.64 18.45 -9.38
C LEU A 428 13.14 18.17 -9.32
N GLY A 429 13.97 19.03 -9.93
CA GLY A 429 15.42 18.92 -9.85
C GLY A 429 15.93 18.94 -8.41
N LYS A 430 15.45 19.90 -7.61
CA LYS A 430 15.82 20.00 -6.18
C LYS A 430 15.23 18.86 -5.34
N VAL A 431 13.99 18.45 -5.61
CA VAL A 431 13.38 17.28 -4.98
C VAL A 431 14.27 16.05 -5.21
N PHE A 432 14.66 15.80 -6.45
CA PHE A 432 15.52 14.66 -6.78
C PHE A 432 16.91 14.78 -6.17
N ASP A 433 17.52 15.98 -6.11
CA ASP A 433 18.81 16.20 -5.44
C ASP A 433 18.77 15.78 -3.95
N GLU A 434 17.68 16.09 -3.26
CA GLU A 434 17.50 15.68 -1.87
C GLU A 434 17.20 14.17 -1.77
N MET A 435 16.30 13.63 -2.60
CA MET A 435 15.98 12.20 -2.62
C MET A 435 17.19 11.31 -2.88
N VAL A 436 18.07 11.66 -3.83
CA VAL A 436 19.26 10.83 -4.11
C VAL A 436 20.24 10.79 -2.94
N THR A 437 20.16 11.75 -2.02
CA THR A 437 20.94 11.77 -0.78
C THR A 437 20.30 10.90 0.31
N LEU A 438 18.97 10.87 0.37
CA LEU A 438 18.20 10.11 1.37
C LEU A 438 18.10 8.62 1.03
N PHE A 439 17.96 8.28 -0.25
CA PHE A 439 17.67 6.93 -0.71
C PHE A 439 18.85 6.36 -1.51
N PRO A 440 19.51 5.30 -1.00
CA PRO A 440 20.60 4.64 -1.70
C PRO A 440 20.16 3.91 -2.98
N SER A 441 18.87 3.55 -3.10
CA SER A 441 18.33 2.80 -4.24
C SER A 441 18.71 3.41 -5.57
N LYS A 442 19.03 2.57 -6.55
CA LYS A 442 19.30 3.02 -7.93
C LYS A 442 18.03 3.36 -8.69
N LEU A 443 16.86 3.08 -8.13
CA LEU A 443 15.57 3.39 -8.70
C LEU A 443 14.91 4.51 -7.90
N LEU A 444 14.29 5.43 -8.61
CA LEU A 444 13.30 6.37 -8.06
C LEU A 444 12.02 6.14 -8.84
N HIS A 445 10.94 5.80 -8.14
CA HIS A 445 9.63 5.66 -8.75
C HIS A 445 9.01 7.05 -8.90
N ILE A 446 8.44 7.32 -10.07
CA ILE A 446 7.88 8.64 -10.39
C ILE A 446 6.38 8.59 -10.68
N GLY A 447 5.73 7.48 -10.31
CA GLY A 447 4.31 7.23 -10.55
C GLY A 447 4.02 7.15 -12.04
N GLY A 448 3.17 8.06 -12.52
CA GLY A 448 2.86 8.26 -13.93
C GLY A 448 1.56 7.59 -14.39
N ASP A 449 0.74 7.17 -13.45
CA ASP A 449 -0.57 6.57 -13.65
C ASP A 449 -1.69 7.62 -13.77
N GLU A 450 -2.83 7.15 -14.27
CA GLU A 450 -4.16 7.79 -14.20
C GLU A 450 -4.28 9.29 -14.62
N VAL A 451 -3.36 9.79 -15.46
CA VAL A 451 -3.51 11.12 -16.06
C VAL A 451 -4.78 11.17 -16.93
N ALA A 452 -5.75 12.00 -16.53
CA ALA A 452 -7.04 12.11 -17.20
C ALA A 452 -6.87 12.55 -18.67
N SER A 453 -7.69 12.02 -19.58
CA SER A 453 -7.49 12.19 -21.03
C SER A 453 -7.56 13.64 -21.52
N ASN A 454 -8.18 14.55 -20.78
CA ASN A 454 -8.30 15.98 -21.08
C ASN A 454 -7.36 16.89 -20.25
N THR A 455 -6.42 16.33 -19.51
CA THR A 455 -5.44 17.08 -18.70
C THR A 455 -4.67 18.09 -19.56
N TRP A 456 -4.53 19.32 -19.05
CA TRP A 456 -3.86 20.47 -19.70
C TRP A 456 -4.49 20.97 -21.01
N MET A 457 -5.55 20.35 -21.51
CA MET A 457 -6.17 20.76 -22.78
C MET A 457 -6.81 22.15 -22.69
N ALA A 458 -7.05 22.68 -21.50
CA ALA A 458 -7.50 24.05 -21.29
C ALA A 458 -6.36 25.04 -20.98
N SER A 459 -5.11 24.57 -20.77
CA SER A 459 -3.95 25.41 -20.48
C SER A 459 -3.42 26.10 -21.75
N PRO A 460 -3.37 27.45 -21.78
CA PRO A 460 -2.70 28.17 -22.86
C PRO A 460 -1.22 27.82 -23.01
N LEU A 461 -0.49 27.62 -21.90
CA LEU A 461 0.92 27.24 -21.93
C LEU A 461 1.12 25.85 -22.55
N ALA A 462 0.32 24.86 -22.15
CA ALA A 462 0.40 23.51 -22.72
C ALA A 462 0.07 23.50 -24.21
N ARG A 463 -0.96 24.23 -24.64
CA ARG A 463 -1.29 24.37 -26.08
C ARG A 463 -0.17 24.99 -26.89
N LYS A 464 0.53 25.98 -26.31
CA LYS A 464 1.70 26.59 -26.94
C LYS A 464 2.83 25.57 -27.09
N LEU A 465 3.17 24.86 -26.01
CA LEU A 465 4.19 23.80 -26.03
C LEU A 465 3.86 22.72 -27.06
N MET A 466 2.60 22.26 -27.13
CA MET A 466 2.14 21.29 -28.12
C MET A 466 2.39 21.76 -29.56
N THR A 467 2.20 23.05 -29.83
CA THR A 467 2.43 23.64 -31.14
C THR A 467 3.92 23.75 -31.46
N GLU A 468 4.73 24.17 -30.50
CA GLU A 468 6.18 24.37 -30.66
C GLU A 468 6.95 23.05 -30.84
N GLU A 469 6.54 22.01 -30.10
CA GLU A 469 7.20 20.69 -30.07
C GLU A 469 6.47 19.63 -30.91
N CYS A 470 5.41 20.02 -31.64
CA CYS A 470 4.57 19.12 -32.44
C CYS A 470 4.03 17.91 -31.64
N ILE A 471 3.57 18.16 -30.41
CA ILE A 471 3.07 17.12 -29.49
C ILE A 471 1.56 16.96 -29.65
N GLU A 472 1.09 15.71 -29.75
CA GLU A 472 -0.33 15.39 -29.87
C GLU A 472 -0.93 14.96 -28.52
N GLY A 473 -1.97 15.69 -28.10
CA GLY A 473 -2.80 15.36 -26.95
C GLY A 473 -2.08 15.28 -25.60
N THR A 474 -2.85 14.86 -24.60
CA THR A 474 -2.42 14.73 -23.21
C THR A 474 -1.29 13.70 -23.03
N PHE A 475 -1.45 12.50 -23.60
CA PHE A 475 -0.45 11.44 -23.42
C PHE A 475 0.88 11.76 -24.12
N GLY A 476 0.86 12.53 -25.22
CA GLY A 476 2.08 13.06 -25.82
C GLY A 476 2.79 14.05 -24.89
N LEU A 477 2.04 14.95 -24.24
CA LEU A 477 2.58 15.88 -23.24
C LEU A 477 3.14 15.14 -22.01
N GLN A 478 2.45 14.10 -21.56
CA GLN A 478 2.93 13.23 -20.49
C GLN A 478 4.24 12.54 -20.88
N SER A 479 4.34 11.96 -22.09
CA SER A 479 5.60 11.36 -22.56
C SER A 479 6.73 12.40 -22.65
N TYR A 480 6.45 13.62 -23.13
CA TYR A 480 7.43 14.72 -23.14
C TYR A 480 7.93 15.04 -21.73
N PHE A 481 7.01 15.17 -20.77
CA PHE A 481 7.34 15.39 -19.37
C PHE A 481 8.21 14.25 -18.82
N MET A 482 7.79 13.00 -19.01
CA MET A 482 8.51 11.83 -18.50
C MET A 482 9.91 11.65 -19.08
N LYS A 483 10.12 11.99 -20.35
CA LYS A 483 11.46 11.97 -20.95
C LYS A 483 12.40 12.98 -20.28
N ARG A 484 11.90 14.17 -19.95
CA ARG A 484 12.69 15.16 -19.19
C ARG A 484 13.01 14.67 -17.78
N ILE A 485 12.04 14.05 -17.08
CA ILE A 485 12.26 13.45 -15.76
C ILE A 485 13.30 12.32 -15.83
N GLN A 486 13.17 11.41 -16.80
CA GLN A 486 14.12 10.32 -17.01
C GLN A 486 15.55 10.86 -17.20
N GLN A 487 15.72 11.92 -17.99
CA GLN A 487 17.01 12.56 -18.21
C GLN A 487 17.57 13.15 -16.90
N MET A 488 16.75 13.87 -16.14
CA MET A 488 17.15 14.45 -14.84
C MET A 488 17.59 13.38 -13.83
N LEU A 489 16.91 12.24 -13.81
CA LEU A 489 17.28 11.09 -12.96
C LEU A 489 18.61 10.46 -13.42
N SER A 490 18.78 10.30 -14.73
CA SER A 490 20.00 9.75 -15.34
C SER A 490 21.23 10.60 -15.02
N GLU A 491 21.11 11.93 -15.09
CA GLU A 491 22.16 12.90 -14.71
C GLU A 491 22.58 12.76 -13.24
N ARG A 492 21.67 12.28 -12.38
CA ARG A 492 21.91 12.00 -10.95
C ARG A 492 22.33 10.55 -10.69
N GLY A 493 22.60 9.77 -11.74
CA GLY A 493 22.99 8.37 -11.65
C GLY A 493 21.89 7.44 -11.12
N ARG A 494 20.63 7.83 -11.31
CA ARG A 494 19.44 7.07 -10.95
C ARG A 494 18.69 6.60 -12.20
N ARG A 495 17.85 5.61 -12.01
CA ARG A 495 17.01 5.00 -13.03
C ARG A 495 15.54 5.22 -12.68
N LEU A 496 14.72 5.38 -13.72
CA LEU A 496 13.29 5.57 -13.58
C LEU A 496 12.61 4.24 -13.26
N ALA A 497 11.73 4.25 -12.26
CA ALA A 497 10.65 3.29 -12.13
C ALA A 497 9.30 4.01 -12.28
N GLY A 498 8.26 3.35 -12.77
CA GLY A 498 6.93 3.95 -12.93
C GLY A 498 5.85 2.91 -13.13
N TRP A 499 4.59 3.33 -13.08
CA TRP A 499 3.44 2.51 -13.46
C TRP A 499 3.41 2.28 -14.99
N ASP A 500 2.66 1.28 -15.46
CA ASP A 500 2.71 0.84 -16.87
C ASP A 500 2.30 1.93 -17.87
N GLU A 501 1.52 2.92 -17.44
CA GLU A 501 1.11 4.09 -18.22
C GLU A 501 2.28 4.98 -18.64
N VAL A 502 3.44 4.90 -17.97
CA VAL A 502 4.66 5.61 -18.40
C VAL A 502 5.11 5.20 -19.81
N SER A 503 4.68 4.03 -20.31
CA SER A 503 4.92 3.59 -21.68
C SER A 503 4.02 4.27 -22.73
N HIS A 504 2.94 4.94 -22.32
CA HIS A 504 1.97 5.56 -23.22
C HIS A 504 2.53 6.82 -23.92
N GLY A 505 1.87 7.28 -24.99
CA GLY A 505 2.22 8.54 -25.66
C GLY A 505 3.59 8.57 -26.32
N GLY A 506 4.20 7.41 -26.56
CA GLY A 506 5.58 7.29 -27.05
C GLY A 506 6.62 6.97 -25.95
N GLY A 507 6.16 6.76 -24.71
CA GLY A 507 6.93 6.17 -23.62
C GLY A 507 8.13 6.97 -23.15
N VAL A 508 9.04 6.30 -22.46
CA VAL A 508 10.41 6.78 -22.13
C VAL A 508 11.44 5.82 -22.72
N ASP A 509 12.74 6.08 -22.59
CA ASP A 509 13.75 5.10 -23.01
C ASP A 509 13.58 3.80 -22.19
N PRO A 510 13.35 2.63 -22.81
CA PRO A 510 13.22 1.38 -22.07
C PRO A 510 14.51 0.96 -21.35
N LYS A 511 15.67 1.43 -21.84
CA LYS A 511 16.96 1.03 -21.29
C LYS A 511 17.15 1.56 -19.87
N GLY A 512 17.13 0.62 -18.93
CA GLY A 512 17.31 0.93 -17.51
C GLY A 512 16.04 1.44 -16.83
N THR A 513 14.89 1.40 -17.49
CA THR A 513 13.59 1.72 -16.91
C THR A 513 12.90 0.46 -16.42
N LEU A 514 12.29 0.53 -15.25
CA LEU A 514 11.48 -0.54 -14.66
C LEU A 514 10.02 -0.11 -14.60
N LEU A 515 9.10 -0.94 -15.09
CA LEU A 515 7.67 -0.64 -15.05
C LEU A 515 6.89 -1.65 -14.20
N MET A 516 5.93 -1.14 -13.44
CA MET A 516 5.00 -1.89 -12.60
C MET A 516 3.74 -2.21 -13.41
N ALA A 517 3.59 -3.47 -13.84
CA ALA A 517 2.46 -3.91 -14.65
C ALA A 517 1.30 -4.34 -13.74
N TRP A 518 0.27 -3.49 -13.66
CA TRP A 518 -0.81 -3.66 -12.68
C TRP A 518 -2.16 -4.07 -13.29
N GLN A 519 -2.40 -3.74 -14.56
CA GLN A 519 -3.72 -3.94 -15.17
C GLN A 519 -4.03 -5.42 -15.44
N LYS A 520 -3.11 -6.14 -16.09
CA LYS A 520 -3.26 -7.57 -16.45
C LYS A 520 -1.93 -8.21 -16.88
N PRO A 521 -1.78 -9.55 -16.81
CA PRO A 521 -0.55 -10.25 -17.19
C PRO A 521 -0.01 -9.91 -18.58
N GLU A 522 -0.89 -9.72 -19.56
CA GLU A 522 -0.51 -9.45 -20.95
C GLU A 522 0.23 -8.12 -21.11
N VAL A 523 -0.06 -7.13 -20.25
CA VAL A 523 0.62 -5.83 -20.26
C VAL A 523 2.09 -6.02 -19.90
N GLY A 524 2.41 -6.85 -18.90
CA GLY A 524 3.80 -7.12 -18.53
C GLY A 524 4.61 -7.75 -19.64
N VAL A 525 4.01 -8.66 -20.41
CA VAL A 525 4.68 -9.27 -21.58
C VAL A 525 4.91 -8.22 -22.67
N GLU A 526 3.93 -7.36 -22.93
CA GLU A 526 4.04 -6.29 -23.93
C GLU A 526 5.14 -5.28 -23.57
N LEU A 527 5.19 -4.82 -22.32
CA LEU A 527 6.25 -3.94 -21.83
C LEU A 527 7.64 -4.58 -21.96
N ALA A 528 7.77 -5.87 -21.64
CA ALA A 528 9.03 -6.57 -21.79
C ALA A 528 9.47 -6.69 -23.26
N ARG A 529 8.53 -6.87 -24.21
CA ARG A 529 8.83 -6.83 -25.66
C ARG A 529 9.33 -5.46 -26.12
N GLN A 530 8.84 -4.38 -25.51
CA GLN A 530 9.32 -3.03 -25.76
C GLN A 530 10.70 -2.75 -25.12
N GLY A 531 11.20 -3.66 -24.28
CA GLY A 531 12.56 -3.62 -23.72
C GLY A 531 12.65 -3.09 -22.28
N TYR A 532 11.51 -2.85 -21.62
CA TYR A 532 11.45 -2.49 -20.21
C TYR A 532 11.77 -3.68 -19.31
N ASP A 533 12.34 -3.42 -18.14
CA ASP A 533 12.30 -4.38 -17.04
C ASP A 533 10.91 -4.28 -16.38
N VAL A 534 10.34 -5.41 -15.93
CA VAL A 534 8.95 -5.46 -15.47
C VAL A 534 8.85 -6.10 -14.10
N VAL A 535 8.00 -5.53 -13.24
CA VAL A 535 7.51 -6.14 -12.01
C VAL A 535 6.00 -6.30 -12.13
N MET A 536 5.48 -7.48 -11.82
CA MET A 536 4.04 -7.75 -11.91
C MET A 536 3.35 -7.39 -10.59
N THR A 537 2.35 -6.51 -10.68
CA THR A 537 1.54 -6.01 -9.55
C THR A 537 0.03 -6.07 -9.88
N PRO A 538 -0.51 -7.23 -10.29
CA PRO A 538 -1.89 -7.36 -10.78
C PRO A 538 -2.92 -6.95 -9.73
N GLY A 539 -3.75 -5.94 -10.04
CA GLY A 539 -4.81 -5.45 -9.15
C GLY A 539 -5.80 -6.52 -8.72
N GLN A 540 -6.10 -7.45 -9.61
CA GLN A 540 -7.02 -8.57 -9.40
C GLN A 540 -6.51 -9.62 -8.40
N ALA A 541 -5.27 -9.54 -7.93
CA ALA A 541 -4.71 -10.55 -7.03
C ALA A 541 -3.82 -10.00 -5.91
N TYR A 542 -3.01 -8.98 -6.19
CA TYR A 542 -1.93 -8.51 -5.31
C TYR A 542 -2.17 -7.11 -4.73
N TYR A 543 -3.34 -6.53 -4.96
CA TYR A 543 -3.78 -5.30 -4.30
C TYR A 543 -4.49 -5.68 -3.00
N LEU A 544 -3.88 -5.28 -1.88
CA LEU A 544 -4.27 -5.70 -0.54
C LEU A 544 -5.33 -4.79 0.08
N ASP A 545 -5.76 -3.74 -0.61
CA ASP A 545 -6.91 -2.90 -0.27
C ASP A 545 -8.25 -3.49 -0.76
N MET A 546 -8.19 -4.47 -1.66
CA MET A 546 -9.38 -5.14 -2.20
C MET A 546 -10.11 -5.96 -1.14
N VAL A 547 -11.43 -6.00 -1.23
CA VAL A 547 -12.32 -6.88 -0.46
C VAL A 547 -11.92 -8.35 -0.66
N GLN A 548 -12.15 -9.16 0.36
CA GLN A 548 -11.83 -10.60 0.33
C GLN A 548 -13.03 -11.49 0.04
N ASP A 549 -14.24 -10.93 0.02
CA ASP A 549 -15.51 -11.61 -0.28
C ASP A 549 -16.52 -10.62 -0.93
N GLU A 550 -17.53 -11.15 -1.62
CA GLU A 550 -18.59 -10.35 -2.24
C GLU A 550 -19.70 -9.93 -1.27
N ALA A 551 -19.72 -10.47 -0.06
CA ALA A 551 -20.67 -10.11 0.98
C ALA A 551 -20.64 -8.60 1.24
N PHE A 552 -21.83 -8.01 1.39
CA PHE A 552 -21.97 -6.58 1.63
C PHE A 552 -21.27 -6.13 2.92
N GLN A 553 -21.14 -7.02 3.91
CA GLN A 553 -20.44 -6.74 5.16
C GLN A 553 -18.91 -6.75 5.04
N GLU A 554 -18.34 -7.21 3.92
CA GLU A 554 -16.89 -7.22 3.74
C GLU A 554 -16.38 -5.79 3.51
N PRO A 555 -15.39 -5.31 4.28
CA PRO A 555 -14.81 -3.98 4.06
C PRO A 555 -13.75 -4.00 2.97
N GLY A 556 -13.53 -2.88 2.28
CA GLY A 556 -12.43 -2.71 1.32
C GLY A 556 -12.90 -2.16 -0.03
N ALA A 557 -11.97 -2.10 -0.98
CA ALA A 557 -12.20 -1.71 -2.36
C ALA A 557 -12.67 -2.89 -3.20
N SER A 558 -13.43 -2.67 -4.28
CA SER A 558 -13.88 -3.75 -5.16
C SER A 558 -13.74 -3.40 -6.64
N TRP A 559 -12.84 -2.48 -6.98
CA TRP A 559 -12.71 -1.97 -8.33
C TRP A 559 -11.92 -2.93 -9.23
N ALA A 560 -10.95 -3.67 -8.69
CA ALA A 560 -10.22 -4.73 -9.40
C ALA A 560 -10.88 -6.12 -9.27
N GLY A 561 -11.95 -6.21 -8.48
CA GLY A 561 -12.63 -7.46 -8.15
C GLY A 561 -12.47 -7.86 -6.68
N THR A 562 -12.92 -9.08 -6.38
CA THR A 562 -12.83 -9.69 -5.05
C THR A 562 -11.57 -10.56 -4.98
N VAL A 563 -10.76 -10.37 -3.94
CA VAL A 563 -9.43 -10.98 -3.82
C VAL A 563 -9.32 -11.79 -2.51
N PRO A 564 -9.94 -12.98 -2.43
CA PRO A 564 -9.80 -13.86 -1.26
C PRO A 564 -8.35 -14.32 -1.09
N PRO A 565 -7.92 -14.69 0.14
CA PRO A 565 -6.59 -15.24 0.40
C PRO A 565 -6.20 -16.42 -0.50
N GLU A 566 -7.14 -17.33 -0.80
CA GLU A 566 -6.88 -18.46 -1.70
C GLU A 566 -6.60 -18.00 -3.14
N HIS A 567 -7.31 -16.98 -3.61
CA HIS A 567 -7.06 -16.40 -4.93
C HIS A 567 -5.67 -15.77 -4.99
N THR A 568 -5.31 -14.91 -4.03
CA THR A 568 -3.96 -14.32 -3.93
C THR A 568 -2.87 -15.41 -3.90
N TYR A 569 -3.09 -16.48 -3.13
CA TYR A 569 -2.12 -17.57 -3.02
C TYR A 569 -1.98 -18.36 -4.31
N THR A 570 -3.08 -18.72 -4.96
CA THR A 570 -3.07 -19.57 -6.16
C THR A 570 -2.73 -18.80 -7.43
N TYR A 571 -2.82 -17.46 -7.41
CA TYR A 571 -2.52 -16.62 -8.56
C TYR A 571 -1.04 -16.64 -8.95
N GLU A 572 -0.77 -16.94 -10.23
CA GLU A 572 0.56 -16.92 -10.82
C GLU A 572 0.69 -15.67 -11.71
N ALA A 573 1.14 -14.55 -11.12
CA ALA A 573 1.15 -13.24 -11.79
C ALA A 573 1.98 -13.17 -13.07
N VAL A 574 2.94 -14.07 -13.21
CA VAL A 574 3.85 -14.14 -14.35
C VAL A 574 3.23 -14.89 -15.53
N GLY A 575 2.22 -15.74 -15.27
CA GLY A 575 1.55 -16.54 -16.30
C GLY A 575 2.53 -17.29 -17.20
N ASP A 576 2.24 -17.30 -18.50
CA ASP A 576 3.07 -17.88 -19.56
C ASP A 576 4.06 -16.83 -20.14
N PHE A 577 4.89 -16.25 -19.28
CA PHE A 577 5.91 -15.29 -19.72
C PHE A 577 6.91 -15.96 -20.68
N PRO A 578 7.17 -15.41 -21.88
CA PRO A 578 8.06 -16.05 -22.85
C PRO A 578 9.49 -16.19 -22.34
N GLU A 579 10.13 -17.33 -22.63
CA GLU A 579 11.49 -17.66 -22.15
C GLU A 579 12.51 -16.60 -22.60
N GLU A 580 12.37 -16.07 -23.82
CA GLU A 580 13.24 -15.02 -24.36
C GLU A 580 13.10 -13.66 -23.65
N LEU A 581 12.00 -13.43 -22.94
CA LEU A 581 11.75 -12.22 -22.17
C LEU A 581 12.02 -12.40 -20.67
N GLN A 582 12.30 -13.62 -20.20
CA GLN A 582 12.42 -13.95 -18.77
C GLN A 582 13.43 -13.05 -18.03
N ALA A 583 14.50 -12.61 -18.70
CA ALA A 583 15.50 -11.71 -18.12
C ALA A 583 14.96 -10.31 -17.77
N ARG A 584 13.88 -9.87 -18.43
CA ARG A 584 13.19 -8.61 -18.15
C ARG A 584 12.21 -8.73 -17.00
N MET A 585 11.73 -9.93 -16.70
CA MET A 585 10.81 -10.18 -15.61
C MET A 585 11.55 -10.21 -14.27
N ARG A 586 11.43 -9.13 -13.49
CA ARG A 586 12.17 -8.94 -12.24
C ARG A 586 11.54 -9.64 -11.05
N GLY A 587 10.21 -9.73 -11.03
CA GLY A 587 9.48 -10.39 -9.95
C GLY A 587 8.09 -9.81 -9.71
N VAL A 588 7.60 -9.93 -8.48
CA VAL A 588 6.23 -9.57 -8.12
C VAL A 588 6.19 -8.64 -6.91
N GLN A 589 5.09 -7.91 -6.76
CA GLN A 589 4.91 -7.01 -5.64
C GLN A 589 3.46 -6.94 -5.16
N ALA A 590 3.30 -6.86 -3.83
CA ALA A 590 2.05 -6.52 -3.16
C ALA A 590 1.86 -4.99 -3.17
N CYS A 591 0.64 -4.51 -3.39
CA CYS A 591 0.31 -3.08 -3.32
C CYS A 591 -0.70 -2.82 -2.21
N ILE A 592 -0.39 -1.89 -1.31
CA ILE A 592 -1.26 -1.47 -0.21
C ILE A 592 -1.65 0.00 -0.44
N TRP A 593 -2.79 0.24 -1.10
CA TRP A 593 -3.40 1.56 -1.27
C TRP A 593 -4.32 1.89 -0.10
N SER A 594 -4.26 3.11 0.44
CA SER A 594 -4.75 3.36 1.81
C SER A 594 -6.11 4.03 1.97
N GLU A 595 -6.91 4.13 0.92
CA GLU A 595 -8.23 4.77 0.95
C GLU A 595 -9.22 4.11 1.93
N HIS A 596 -9.07 2.81 2.18
CA HIS A 596 -9.96 2.03 3.04
C HIS A 596 -9.37 1.73 4.44
N PHE A 597 -8.11 2.08 4.72
CA PHE A 597 -7.48 1.81 6.02
C PHE A 597 -7.83 2.88 7.06
N LEU A 598 -9.08 2.87 7.52
CA LEU A 598 -9.58 3.81 8.53
C LEU A 598 -8.88 3.65 9.88
N ASN A 599 -8.42 2.44 10.18
CA ASN A 599 -7.64 2.12 11.36
C ASN A 599 -6.82 0.84 11.13
N ARG A 600 -6.04 0.44 12.14
CA ARG A 600 -5.12 -0.71 12.07
C ARG A 600 -5.83 -2.05 11.97
N ASP A 601 -7.08 -2.16 12.41
CA ASP A 601 -7.86 -3.39 12.27
C ASP A 601 -8.29 -3.61 10.82
N TYR A 602 -8.67 -2.55 10.08
CA TYR A 602 -8.88 -2.63 8.63
C TYR A 602 -7.61 -3.07 7.91
N PHE A 603 -6.46 -2.46 8.26
CA PHE A 603 -5.17 -2.86 7.72
C PHE A 603 -4.92 -4.34 7.98
N ASN A 604 -5.05 -4.78 9.22
CA ASN A 604 -4.74 -6.15 9.61
C ASN A 604 -5.70 -7.18 9.01
N HIS A 605 -6.96 -6.82 8.80
CA HIS A 605 -7.97 -7.65 8.14
C HIS A 605 -7.65 -7.86 6.66
N LEU A 606 -7.34 -6.77 5.95
CA LEU A 606 -7.15 -6.80 4.51
C LEU A 606 -5.72 -7.24 4.11
N VAL A 607 -4.68 -6.81 4.81
CA VAL A 607 -3.30 -7.12 4.42
C VAL A 607 -2.91 -8.55 4.80
N PHE A 608 -3.39 -9.07 5.93
CA PHE A 608 -3.00 -10.40 6.42
C PHE A 608 -4.15 -11.40 6.33
N PRO A 609 -3.91 -12.62 5.82
CA PRO A 609 -2.60 -13.23 5.53
C PRO A 609 -2.06 -13.00 4.10
N ARG A 610 -2.76 -12.22 3.26
CA ARG A 610 -2.47 -12.08 1.83
C ARG A 610 -1.04 -11.61 1.51
N LEU A 611 -0.44 -10.74 2.32
CA LEU A 611 0.97 -10.35 2.16
C LEU A 611 1.93 -11.56 2.21
N ALA A 612 1.70 -12.51 3.13
CA ALA A 612 2.51 -13.70 3.23
C ALA A 612 2.28 -14.67 2.05
N ALA A 613 1.07 -14.70 1.49
CA ALA A 613 0.78 -15.46 0.27
C ALA A 613 1.58 -14.91 -0.93
N ILE A 614 1.68 -13.59 -1.07
CA ILE A 614 2.47 -12.93 -2.11
C ILE A 614 3.96 -13.17 -1.89
N ALA A 615 4.44 -13.13 -0.65
CA ALA A 615 5.81 -13.49 -0.33
C ALA A 615 6.14 -14.94 -0.74
N GLU A 616 5.22 -15.89 -0.52
CA GLU A 616 5.38 -17.27 -0.97
C GLU A 616 5.36 -17.39 -2.50
N ALA A 617 4.46 -16.68 -3.20
CA ALA A 617 4.48 -16.62 -4.66
C ALA A 617 5.79 -16.04 -5.22
N ALA A 618 6.40 -15.10 -4.50
CA ALA A 618 7.64 -14.44 -4.89
C ALA A 618 8.90 -15.29 -4.66
N TRP A 619 8.81 -16.31 -3.80
CA TRP A 619 9.94 -17.13 -3.34
C TRP A 619 9.85 -18.59 -3.78
N THR A 620 8.71 -19.23 -3.52
CA THR A 620 8.52 -20.68 -3.65
C THR A 620 8.23 -21.05 -5.11
N PRO A 621 8.88 -22.10 -5.66
CA PRO A 621 8.51 -22.64 -6.96
C PRO A 621 7.04 -23.06 -7.01
N ARG A 622 6.38 -22.84 -8.15
CA ARG A 622 4.95 -23.08 -8.31
C ARG A 622 4.54 -24.50 -7.89
N GLU A 623 5.31 -25.49 -8.30
CA GLU A 623 5.12 -26.91 -8.01
C GLU A 623 5.29 -27.30 -6.54
N ARG A 624 5.83 -26.39 -5.71
CA ARG A 624 6.02 -26.58 -4.27
C ARG A 624 4.98 -25.83 -3.44
N LYS A 625 4.12 -25.00 -4.04
CA LYS A 625 3.02 -24.30 -3.35
C LYS A 625 1.93 -25.30 -2.94
N ASP A 626 1.40 -25.14 -1.75
CA ASP A 626 0.34 -25.94 -1.15
C ASP A 626 -0.56 -25.04 -0.29
N TRP A 627 -1.80 -24.85 -0.74
CA TRP A 627 -2.78 -23.98 -0.08
C TRP A 627 -3.13 -24.44 1.34
N GLN A 628 -3.29 -25.75 1.57
CA GLN A 628 -3.64 -26.28 2.87
C GLN A 628 -2.50 -26.08 3.87
N ARG A 629 -1.26 -26.29 3.42
CA ARG A 629 -0.08 -25.99 4.24
C ARG A 629 0.01 -24.50 4.54
N PHE A 630 -0.14 -23.64 3.53
CA PHE A 630 -0.13 -22.19 3.72
C PHE A 630 -1.17 -21.75 4.75
N ALA A 631 -2.42 -22.21 4.63
CA ALA A 631 -3.51 -21.86 5.54
C ALA A 631 -3.23 -22.25 7.00
N ALA A 632 -2.52 -23.35 7.24
CA ALA A 632 -2.10 -23.76 8.58
C ALA A 632 -0.92 -22.94 9.13
N LEU A 633 -0.05 -22.41 8.26
CA LEU A 633 1.14 -21.63 8.63
C LEU A 633 0.79 -20.14 8.84
N ALA A 634 0.00 -19.57 7.95
CA ALA A 634 -0.23 -18.14 7.86
C ALA A 634 -0.70 -17.46 9.17
N PRO A 635 -1.57 -18.08 10.01
CA PRO A 635 -2.02 -17.49 11.27
C PRO A 635 -0.90 -17.21 12.29
N LEU A 636 0.26 -17.87 12.17
CA LEU A 636 1.41 -17.64 13.05
C LEU A 636 2.29 -16.47 12.61
N SER A 637 1.96 -15.83 11.48
CA SER A 637 2.71 -14.69 10.96
C SER A 637 2.46 -13.44 11.80
N PRO A 638 3.47 -12.58 11.97
CA PRO A 638 3.29 -11.29 12.62
C PRO A 638 2.37 -10.38 11.79
N LYS A 639 1.53 -9.59 12.47
CA LYS A 639 0.68 -8.54 11.88
C LYS A 639 1.20 -7.14 12.24
N LEU A 640 0.64 -6.08 11.66
CA LEU A 640 1.04 -4.69 11.94
C LEU A 640 0.71 -4.31 13.39
#